data_AF-A0A8S2Z8U8-F1
#
_entry.id   AF-A0A8S2Z8U8-F1
#
_cell.length_a   1.000
_cell.length_b   1.000
_cell.length_c   1.000
_cell.angle_alpha   90.00
_cell.angle_beta   90.00
_cell.angle_gamma   90.00
#
_symmetry.space_group_name_H-M   'P 1'
#
loop_
_entity.id
_entity.type
_entity.pdbx_description
1 polymer ?
#
loop_
_entity_poly.entity_id
_entity_poly.type
_entity_poly.pdbx_seq_one_letter_code
_entity_poly.pdbx_strand_id
1 'polypeptide(L)'
;QAKNVFENACSPGGFNAAFENCNAIPEFIEYLRNLFVDSASTTDNVILHRYRTLLKLEMEFLKNWLPDNSEQYPEVLALLSKPENDLWQYSAKILSFIDQEVELFSTVLSKNGQLEDLDKFKLLDECLHNINDDTYKIERLLVNRIHMQLMLRANEQGTPEKILTDNYIQFEENVRQLQDEQSNHNSISISLIAWIKYYIELYAVALKNQCSEKIMGTIDQFLTRDELHLSLTLKLFVIKQICELSSVKFDTFCEIFYNRNVVWPRTILEKPQDQRNLILPTPLFVCEDEFKRISDILSYSNDIEHLRQLITNCTTNQTSSYCFLVWFIHYYSRFYMTNATSADEKWIRLFTHELNQHICKCFDVIGSKLLISLCKNFSHTSYFRLQPNMDIKEVHQRLVVLNIAVYLLSCKSLNYITYVGSLLFDDNRQMPNNYTERLQSSICLPGLLSSDIAITKMLYVRNQVKERLDRNEIYPDAKFVYKCSDACPYMFHFEGCGRPYELNKCPMCKTDIGATEYNKPIIRIPPQLQMPIEVGFQFIADYVKKYDEKDRLGYHNITDAEESNVGEKSEHLNRSISFRFMHMLTHATLLILHELELLTNSTLPSRDYFRNHFEKDYVLIGQQCGDIENCHVWLFRLINHMLDETFLLKGILNKNQKVIELEKLIEERLIFAHINSVPTEINEYKRSFAEYTQKQSESSRLEYFVDELFENEPKYPLLKFFNLTNIYATNPIEKFRTKLQAIPYSEKLYPITTFLMNRLETYENIQYLYPIVTFTNYLIHKFNHRLKRNDAAVQTIEYYLTNGPDCETTSKLYKSFLDAWYELNLKEVRYDCQTAKLEHVQEKENFAKNTMIAVVLLNASKDATSILLAACLITIGKLQNEVVNYFHNTLSTDLSGRRR
;
A
#
# COMPACT_ATOMS: atom_id res chain seq x y z
N GLN A 1 -31.49 11.67 27.31
CA GLN A 1 -31.63 10.34 26.69
C GLN A 1 -30.26 9.77 26.32
N ALA A 2 -29.49 10.38 25.42
CA ALA A 2 -28.12 9.95 25.05
C ALA A 2 -27.16 9.72 26.25
N LYS A 3 -27.21 10.59 27.28
CA LYS A 3 -26.44 10.40 28.52
C LYS A 3 -26.84 9.14 29.31
N ASN A 4 -28.13 8.82 29.39
CA ASN A 4 -28.60 7.60 30.06
C ASN A 4 -28.22 6.34 29.25
N VAL A 5 -28.21 6.43 27.92
CA VAL A 5 -27.73 5.36 27.03
C VAL A 5 -26.23 5.14 27.23
N PHE A 6 -25.43 6.21 27.38
CA PHE A 6 -24.01 6.12 27.72
C PHE A 6 -23.78 5.41 29.06
N GLU A 7 -24.50 5.80 30.11
CA GLU A 7 -24.38 5.21 31.45
C GLU A 7 -24.82 3.72 31.47
N ASN A 8 -25.81 3.34 30.66
CA ASN A 8 -26.26 1.96 30.53
C ASN A 8 -25.30 1.09 29.68
N ALA A 9 -24.77 1.63 28.58
CA ALA A 9 -23.84 0.96 27.68
C ALA A 9 -22.47 0.68 28.34
N CYS A 10 -22.08 1.47 29.34
CA CYS A 10 -20.83 1.32 30.08
C CYS A 10 -20.98 0.54 31.42
N SER A 11 -22.03 -0.27 31.59
CA SER A 11 -22.27 -1.01 32.83
C SER A 11 -21.33 -2.24 33.01
N PRO A 12 -21.07 -2.71 34.25
CA PRO A 12 -20.08 -3.76 34.51
C PRO A 12 -20.58 -5.13 34.02
N GLY A 13 -20.09 -5.57 32.86
CA GLY A 13 -20.48 -6.85 32.25
C GLY A 13 -20.29 -6.93 30.72
N GLY A 14 -20.09 -5.79 30.06
CA GLY A 14 -19.86 -5.71 28.62
C GLY A 14 -20.56 -4.49 28.01
N PHE A 15 -20.13 -4.10 26.80
CA PHE A 15 -20.67 -2.97 26.06
C PHE A 15 -22.03 -3.34 25.42
N ASN A 16 -23.09 -3.48 26.23
CA ASN A 16 -24.45 -3.73 25.74
C ASN A 16 -25.23 -2.41 25.70
N ALA A 17 -25.09 -1.67 24.60
CA ALA A 17 -25.97 -0.54 24.31
C ALA A 17 -27.26 -1.07 23.68
N ALA A 18 -28.36 -1.07 24.42
CA ALA A 18 -29.69 -1.35 23.88
C ALA A 18 -30.27 -0.05 23.32
N PHE A 19 -30.44 0.01 22.00
CA PHE A 19 -31.08 1.15 21.31
C PHE A 19 -32.53 0.80 20.97
N GLU A 20 -33.45 1.70 21.29
CA GLU A 20 -34.90 1.50 21.08
C GLU A 20 -35.29 1.49 19.58
N ASN A 21 -34.52 2.17 18.73
CA ASN A 21 -34.72 2.24 17.28
C ASN A 21 -33.40 2.57 16.56
N CYS A 22 -33.38 2.40 15.23
CA CYS A 22 -32.20 2.63 14.40
C CYS A 22 -31.68 4.08 14.49
N ASN A 23 -32.57 5.08 14.54
CA ASN A 23 -32.21 6.51 14.58
C ASN A 23 -31.54 6.95 15.89
N ALA A 24 -31.76 6.25 16.99
CA ALA A 24 -31.10 6.54 18.26
C ALA A 24 -29.58 6.28 18.22
N ILE A 25 -29.11 5.43 17.29
CA ILE A 25 -27.69 5.12 17.10
C ILE A 25 -26.92 6.33 16.52
N PRO A 26 -27.28 6.90 15.36
CA PRO A 26 -26.59 8.08 14.83
C PRO A 26 -26.73 9.30 15.75
N GLU A 27 -27.87 9.49 16.41
CA GLU A 27 -28.03 10.56 17.42
C GLU A 27 -27.03 10.44 18.57
N PHE A 28 -26.78 9.22 19.05
CA PHE A 28 -25.80 8.96 20.08
C PHE A 28 -24.36 9.20 19.60
N ILE A 29 -24.05 8.80 18.36
CA ILE A 29 -22.73 9.04 17.75
C ILE A 29 -22.47 10.52 17.55
N GLU A 30 -23.48 11.27 17.13
CA GLU A 30 -23.39 12.72 16.97
C GLU A 30 -23.25 13.43 18.32
N TYR A 31 -23.91 12.95 19.37
CA TYR A 31 -23.67 13.43 20.74
C TYR A 31 -22.20 13.21 21.16
N LEU A 32 -21.64 12.02 20.94
CA LEU A 32 -20.23 11.74 21.24
C LEU A 32 -19.29 12.64 20.43
N ARG A 33 -19.59 12.84 19.14
CA ARG A 33 -18.82 13.71 18.26
C ARG A 33 -18.74 15.13 18.81
N ASN A 34 -19.87 15.73 19.17
CA ASN A 34 -19.94 17.07 19.74
C ASN A 34 -19.17 17.17 21.07
N LEU A 35 -19.28 16.15 21.93
CA LEU A 35 -18.58 16.09 23.21
C LEU A 35 -17.04 16.07 23.04
N PHE A 36 -16.54 15.46 21.96
CA PHE A 36 -15.11 15.43 21.64
C PHE A 36 -14.59 16.69 20.92
N VAL A 37 -15.48 17.50 20.33
CA VAL A 37 -15.11 18.77 19.66
C VAL A 37 -14.89 19.90 20.69
N ASP A 38 -15.65 19.93 21.78
CA ASP A 38 -15.57 20.98 22.82
C ASP A 38 -14.30 20.92 23.69
N SER A 39 -13.51 19.83 23.62
CA SER A 39 -12.21 19.72 24.32
C SER A 39 -11.04 20.16 23.42
N ALA A 40 -10.91 21.45 23.13
CA ALA A 40 -9.97 21.95 22.13
C ALA A 40 -8.53 22.19 22.64
N SER A 41 -7.58 21.35 22.20
CA SER A 41 -6.18 21.71 21.90
C SER A 41 -5.48 20.68 20.99
N THR A 42 -6.22 20.02 20.10
CA THR A 42 -5.72 18.85 19.37
C THR A 42 -5.68 19.06 17.85
N THR A 43 -4.60 18.60 17.22
CA THR A 43 -4.34 18.65 15.77
C THR A 43 -5.40 17.92 14.95
N ASP A 44 -5.58 18.32 13.68
CA ASP A 44 -6.60 17.78 12.75
C ASP A 44 -6.56 16.24 12.58
N ASN A 45 -5.41 15.62 12.82
CA ASN A 45 -5.23 14.17 12.75
C ASN A 45 -5.85 13.41 13.93
N VAL A 46 -5.92 14.02 15.11
CA VAL A 46 -6.66 13.44 16.26
C VAL A 46 -8.16 13.47 15.96
N ILE A 47 -8.63 14.50 15.25
CA ILE A 47 -10.02 14.63 14.81
C ILE A 47 -10.35 13.51 13.80
N LEU A 48 -9.51 13.28 12.80
CA LEU A 48 -9.70 12.20 11.82
C LEU A 48 -9.68 10.81 12.48
N HIS A 49 -8.76 10.58 13.43
CA HIS A 49 -8.71 9.33 14.20
C HIS A 49 -9.99 9.11 15.02
N ARG A 50 -10.46 10.15 15.73
CA ARG A 50 -11.72 10.10 16.50
C ARG A 50 -12.91 9.84 15.59
N TYR A 51 -13.00 10.53 14.46
CA TYR A 51 -14.05 10.34 13.46
C TYR A 51 -14.14 8.88 12.99
N ARG A 52 -13.01 8.27 12.63
CA ARG A 52 -12.97 6.84 12.24
C ARG A 52 -13.38 5.90 13.37
N THR A 53 -12.96 6.18 14.59
CA THR A 53 -13.35 5.38 15.76
C THR A 53 -14.85 5.46 15.99
N LEU A 54 -15.44 6.65 15.85
CA LEU A 54 -16.89 6.85 15.96
C LEU A 54 -17.66 6.13 14.85
N LEU A 55 -17.22 6.20 13.59
CA LEU A 55 -17.85 5.46 12.49
C LEU A 55 -17.82 3.94 12.71
N LYS A 56 -16.71 3.40 13.21
CA LYS A 56 -16.63 1.97 13.55
C LYS A 56 -17.58 1.62 14.68
N LEU A 57 -17.64 2.45 15.72
CA LEU A 57 -18.52 2.25 16.86
C LEU A 57 -19.99 2.24 16.41
N GLU A 58 -20.38 3.20 15.56
CA GLU A 58 -21.70 3.25 14.93
C GLU A 58 -22.01 1.95 14.19
N MET A 59 -21.06 1.46 13.39
CA MET A 59 -21.21 0.21 12.64
C MET A 59 -21.30 -1.03 13.53
N GLU A 60 -20.59 -1.09 14.66
CA GLU A 60 -20.73 -2.19 15.61
C GLU A 60 -22.09 -2.14 16.33
N PHE A 61 -22.61 -0.95 16.66
CA PHE A 61 -23.97 -0.82 17.18
C PHE A 61 -25.01 -1.30 16.18
N LEU A 62 -24.91 -0.89 14.91
CA LEU A 62 -25.82 -1.35 13.86
C LEU A 62 -25.73 -2.87 13.66
N LYS A 63 -24.53 -3.47 13.69
CA LYS A 63 -24.34 -4.92 13.57
C LYS A 63 -24.93 -5.71 14.74
N ASN A 64 -24.90 -5.16 15.95
CA ASN A 64 -25.45 -5.81 17.12
C ASN A 64 -26.97 -5.61 17.22
N TRP A 65 -27.48 -4.47 16.75
CA TRP A 65 -28.90 -4.13 16.81
C TRP A 65 -29.74 -4.84 15.74
N LEU A 66 -29.18 -4.98 14.52
CA LEU A 66 -29.92 -5.52 13.37
C LEU A 66 -30.41 -6.98 13.54
N PRO A 67 -29.64 -7.93 14.11
CA PRO A 67 -30.11 -9.30 14.32
C PRO A 67 -31.37 -9.42 15.16
N ASP A 68 -31.55 -8.53 16.15
CA ASP A 68 -32.73 -8.49 17.01
C ASP A 68 -33.91 -7.73 16.35
N ASN A 69 -33.66 -7.04 15.23
CA ASN A 69 -34.62 -6.19 14.52
C ASN A 69 -34.55 -6.43 13.00
N SER A 70 -34.50 -7.71 12.57
CA SER A 70 -34.16 -8.07 11.19
C SER A 70 -35.09 -7.42 10.16
N GLU A 71 -36.39 -7.29 10.45
CA GLU A 71 -37.39 -6.63 9.61
C GLU A 71 -37.11 -5.12 9.37
N GLN A 72 -36.29 -4.48 10.20
CA GLN A 72 -35.93 -3.06 10.10
C GLN A 72 -34.63 -2.80 9.33
N TYR A 73 -34.11 -3.80 8.58
CA TYR A 73 -32.96 -3.60 7.70
C TYR A 73 -33.09 -2.42 6.70
N PRO A 74 -34.29 -2.01 6.22
CA PRO A 74 -34.42 -0.84 5.34
C PRO A 74 -33.89 0.45 5.96
N GLU A 75 -34.07 0.64 7.27
CA GLU A 75 -33.58 1.82 7.99
C GLU A 75 -32.05 1.85 8.01
N VAL A 76 -31.43 0.67 8.19
CA VAL A 76 -29.97 0.53 8.15
C VAL A 76 -29.44 0.78 6.73
N LEU A 77 -30.09 0.26 5.69
CA LEU A 77 -29.71 0.54 4.30
C LEU A 77 -29.81 2.03 3.96
N ALA A 78 -30.85 2.71 4.44
CA ALA A 78 -31.00 4.16 4.28
C ALA A 78 -29.92 4.96 5.00
N LEU A 79 -29.40 4.48 6.14
CA LEU A 79 -28.24 5.09 6.80
C LEU A 79 -26.94 4.87 6.01
N LEU A 80 -26.77 3.67 5.43
CA LEU A 80 -25.58 3.33 4.63
C LEU A 80 -25.49 4.14 3.32
N SER A 81 -26.62 4.55 2.74
CA SER A 81 -26.65 5.32 1.50
C SER A 81 -26.30 6.80 1.70
N LYS A 82 -26.52 7.36 2.91
CA LYS A 82 -26.24 8.77 3.21
C LYS A 82 -24.81 9.19 2.81
N PRO A 83 -24.63 10.29 2.05
CA PRO A 83 -23.31 10.76 1.62
C PRO A 83 -22.39 11.13 2.80
N GLU A 84 -22.97 11.64 3.88
CA GLU A 84 -22.24 12.26 5.00
C GLU A 84 -21.61 11.25 5.96
N ASN A 85 -22.06 9.98 5.95
CA ASN A 85 -21.77 9.03 7.01
C ASN A 85 -20.69 7.99 6.68
N ASP A 86 -20.24 7.82 5.42
CA ASP A 86 -19.17 6.85 5.03
C ASP A 86 -19.30 5.40 5.59
N LEU A 87 -20.44 5.05 6.21
CA LEU A 87 -20.68 3.78 6.91
C LEU A 87 -20.60 2.59 5.96
N TRP A 88 -20.92 2.82 4.69
CA TRP A 88 -20.82 1.85 3.61
C TRP A 88 -19.43 1.19 3.52
N GLN A 89 -18.36 1.87 3.93
CA GLN A 89 -16.99 1.32 3.94
C GLN A 89 -16.83 0.11 4.87
N TYR A 90 -17.71 -0.03 5.87
CA TYR A 90 -17.67 -1.08 6.88
C TYR A 90 -18.91 -1.99 6.84
N SER A 91 -19.77 -1.85 5.83
CA SER A 91 -21.10 -2.47 5.75
C SER A 91 -21.09 -3.95 5.37
N ALA A 92 -19.94 -4.54 5.03
CA ALA A 92 -19.86 -5.88 4.46
C ALA A 92 -20.56 -6.98 5.30
N LYS A 93 -20.51 -6.88 6.64
CA LYS A 93 -21.24 -7.80 7.55
C LYS A 93 -22.75 -7.55 7.56
N ILE A 94 -23.17 -6.28 7.56
CA ILE A 94 -24.59 -5.90 7.51
C ILE A 94 -25.20 -6.39 6.20
N LEU A 95 -24.55 -6.12 5.06
CA LEU A 95 -25.02 -6.60 3.76
C LEU A 95 -25.02 -8.14 3.69
N SER A 96 -24.10 -8.82 4.39
CA SER A 96 -24.12 -10.28 4.51
C SER A 96 -25.34 -10.80 5.27
N PHE A 97 -25.73 -10.11 6.33
CA PHE A 97 -26.90 -10.45 7.11
C PHE A 97 -28.16 -10.24 6.28
N ILE A 98 -28.30 -9.09 5.63
CA ILE A 98 -29.45 -8.77 4.77
C ILE A 98 -29.59 -9.78 3.63
N ASP A 99 -28.48 -10.13 2.97
CA ASP A 99 -28.45 -11.14 1.91
C ASP A 99 -28.89 -12.53 2.41
N GLN A 100 -28.57 -12.88 3.67
CA GLN A 100 -29.02 -14.13 4.31
C GLN A 100 -30.51 -14.10 4.66
N GLU A 101 -31.01 -13.01 5.23
CA GLU A 101 -32.43 -12.87 5.60
C GLU A 101 -33.34 -12.85 4.37
N VAL A 102 -32.92 -12.16 3.30
CA VAL A 102 -33.68 -12.06 2.04
C VAL A 102 -33.41 -13.26 1.13
N GLU A 103 -32.36 -14.04 1.41
CA GLU A 103 -31.88 -15.20 0.62
C GLU A 103 -31.57 -14.86 -0.85
N LEU A 104 -31.18 -13.62 -1.13
CA LEU A 104 -30.99 -13.11 -2.49
C LEU A 104 -29.93 -13.91 -3.26
N PHE A 105 -28.73 -14.06 -2.70
CA PHE A 105 -27.66 -14.85 -3.32
C PHE A 105 -28.06 -16.30 -3.62
N SER A 106 -28.72 -16.98 -2.68
CA SER A 106 -29.16 -18.37 -2.87
C SER A 106 -30.17 -18.52 -4.01
N THR A 107 -31.07 -17.54 -4.18
CA THR A 107 -31.98 -17.51 -5.31
C THR A 107 -31.22 -17.26 -6.61
N VAL A 108 -30.33 -16.27 -6.66
CA VAL A 108 -29.48 -16.01 -7.86
C VAL A 108 -28.71 -17.27 -8.27
N LEU A 109 -28.13 -17.98 -7.32
CA LEU A 109 -27.34 -19.19 -7.55
C LEU A 109 -28.18 -20.35 -8.10
N SER A 110 -29.38 -20.59 -7.54
CA SER A 110 -30.23 -21.73 -7.90
C SER A 110 -31.09 -21.50 -9.14
N LYS A 111 -31.40 -20.23 -9.45
CA LYS A 111 -32.27 -19.82 -10.55
C LYS A 111 -31.53 -19.07 -11.66
N ASN A 112 -30.20 -19.12 -11.66
CA ASN A 112 -29.37 -18.48 -12.68
C ASN A 112 -29.70 -16.99 -12.89
N GLY A 113 -29.87 -16.26 -11.79
CA GLY A 113 -30.20 -14.82 -11.80
C GLY A 113 -31.68 -14.46 -11.92
N GLN A 114 -32.57 -15.42 -12.17
CA GLN A 114 -34.01 -15.18 -12.27
C GLN A 114 -34.67 -15.10 -10.89
N LEU A 115 -35.46 -14.04 -10.65
CA LEU A 115 -36.29 -13.89 -9.44
C LEU A 115 -37.77 -14.07 -9.80
N GLU A 116 -38.37 -15.18 -9.35
CA GLU A 116 -39.76 -15.53 -9.65
C GLU A 116 -40.76 -15.05 -8.55
N ASP A 117 -40.31 -14.92 -7.29
CA ASP A 117 -41.13 -14.56 -6.13
C ASP A 117 -40.87 -13.11 -5.70
N LEU A 118 -41.54 -12.16 -6.35
CA LEU A 118 -41.35 -10.72 -6.12
C LEU A 118 -41.86 -10.24 -4.76
N ASP A 119 -42.82 -10.94 -4.15
CA ASP A 119 -43.38 -10.56 -2.86
C ASP A 119 -42.33 -10.66 -1.75
N LYS A 120 -41.40 -11.62 -1.86
CA LYS A 120 -40.26 -11.76 -0.95
C LYS A 120 -39.29 -10.58 -0.99
N PHE A 121 -39.15 -9.94 -2.15
CA PHE A 121 -38.20 -8.84 -2.36
C PHE A 121 -38.84 -7.45 -2.27
N LYS A 122 -40.16 -7.38 -2.08
CA LYS A 122 -40.93 -6.13 -2.08
C LYS A 122 -40.39 -5.09 -1.10
N LEU A 123 -40.05 -5.51 0.13
CA LEU A 123 -39.51 -4.60 1.14
C LEU A 123 -38.12 -4.05 0.76
N LEU A 124 -37.30 -4.86 0.08
CA LEU A 124 -36.00 -4.43 -0.45
C LEU A 124 -36.19 -3.44 -1.61
N ASP A 125 -37.12 -3.73 -2.54
CA ASP A 125 -37.42 -2.86 -3.67
C ASP A 125 -37.97 -1.50 -3.22
N GLU A 126 -38.93 -1.49 -2.29
CA GLU A 126 -39.47 -0.27 -1.69
C GLU A 126 -38.37 0.54 -1.01
N CYS A 127 -37.45 -0.11 -0.29
CA CYS A 127 -36.30 0.53 0.34
C CYS A 127 -35.38 1.18 -0.70
N LEU A 128 -34.94 0.43 -1.72
CA LEU A 128 -34.04 0.93 -2.75
C LEU A 128 -34.67 2.06 -3.57
N HIS A 129 -35.97 2.01 -3.83
CA HIS A 129 -36.68 3.10 -4.51
C HIS A 129 -36.76 4.38 -3.66
N ASN A 130 -36.91 4.24 -2.34
CA ASN A 130 -36.98 5.37 -1.40
C ASN A 130 -35.61 5.95 -1.06
N ILE A 131 -34.53 5.17 -1.23
CA ILE A 131 -33.15 5.64 -1.14
C ILE A 131 -32.88 6.51 -2.37
N ASN A 132 -33.07 7.82 -2.23
CA ASN A 132 -32.79 8.82 -3.26
C ASN A 132 -31.27 9.00 -3.48
N ASP A 133 -30.59 7.95 -3.95
CA ASP A 133 -29.15 7.91 -4.22
C ASP A 133 -28.87 7.74 -5.73
N ASP A 134 -28.55 8.85 -6.39
CA ASP A 134 -28.21 8.87 -7.82
C ASP A 134 -26.97 8.03 -8.18
N THR A 135 -26.18 7.63 -7.18
CA THR A 135 -24.96 6.80 -7.37
C THR A 135 -25.21 5.30 -7.26
N TYR A 136 -26.44 4.87 -6.91
CA TYR A 136 -26.84 3.47 -6.76
C TYR A 136 -25.89 2.67 -5.85
N LYS A 137 -25.44 3.29 -4.75
CA LYS A 137 -24.32 2.77 -3.93
C LYS A 137 -24.64 1.40 -3.35
N ILE A 138 -25.85 1.23 -2.82
CA ILE A 138 -26.27 -0.02 -2.17
C ILE A 138 -26.41 -1.14 -3.21
N GLU A 139 -27.02 -0.84 -4.35
CA GLU A 139 -27.22 -1.75 -5.47
C GLU A 139 -25.87 -2.21 -6.02
N ARG A 140 -24.91 -1.29 -6.21
CA ARG A 140 -23.54 -1.63 -6.63
C ARG A 140 -22.82 -2.52 -5.62
N LEU A 141 -23.00 -2.28 -4.33
CA LEU A 141 -22.43 -3.13 -3.28
C LEU A 141 -23.03 -4.54 -3.28
N LEU A 142 -24.35 -4.66 -3.44
CA LEU A 142 -25.06 -5.94 -3.54
C LEU A 142 -24.66 -6.72 -4.80
N VAL A 143 -24.65 -6.06 -5.98
CA VAL A 143 -24.20 -6.66 -7.25
C VAL A 143 -22.79 -7.22 -7.12
N ASN A 144 -21.84 -6.40 -6.64
CA ASN A 144 -20.46 -6.83 -6.51
C ASN A 144 -20.29 -7.96 -5.50
N ARG A 145 -21.05 -7.95 -4.41
CA ARG A 145 -21.03 -9.01 -3.41
C ARG A 145 -21.50 -10.35 -3.99
N ILE A 146 -22.67 -10.36 -4.64
CA ILE A 146 -23.25 -11.56 -5.25
C ILE A 146 -22.31 -12.10 -6.33
N HIS A 147 -21.83 -11.22 -7.21
CA HIS A 147 -20.85 -11.54 -8.25
C HIS A 147 -19.57 -12.19 -7.67
N MET A 148 -18.97 -11.61 -6.63
CA MET A 148 -17.80 -12.19 -5.96
C MET A 148 -18.08 -13.58 -5.39
N GLN A 149 -19.25 -13.78 -4.75
CA GLN A 149 -19.62 -15.09 -4.20
C GLN A 149 -19.83 -16.13 -5.31
N LEU A 150 -20.39 -15.74 -6.47
CA LEU A 150 -20.51 -16.61 -7.64
C LEU A 150 -19.12 -17.02 -8.17
N MET A 151 -18.21 -16.06 -8.36
CA MET A 151 -16.84 -16.35 -8.85
C MET A 151 -16.06 -17.26 -7.88
N LEU A 152 -16.19 -17.06 -6.56
CA LEU A 152 -15.54 -17.92 -5.55
C LEU A 152 -16.03 -19.38 -5.61
N ARG A 153 -17.29 -19.60 -6.00
CA ARG A 153 -17.90 -20.93 -6.14
C ARG A 153 -17.78 -21.51 -7.54
N ALA A 154 -17.22 -20.79 -8.51
CA ALA A 154 -17.12 -21.24 -9.90
C ALA A 154 -16.42 -22.61 -10.03
N ASN A 155 -15.34 -22.82 -9.25
CA ASN A 155 -14.60 -24.09 -9.24
C ASN A 155 -15.43 -25.29 -8.75
N GLU A 156 -16.44 -25.04 -7.92
CA GLU A 156 -17.36 -26.08 -7.42
C GLU A 156 -18.40 -26.47 -8.48
N GLN A 157 -18.65 -25.58 -9.46
CA GLN A 157 -19.69 -25.74 -10.49
C GLN A 157 -19.19 -26.44 -11.78
N GLY A 158 -17.89 -26.46 -12.03
CA GLY A 158 -17.28 -27.14 -13.18
C GLY A 158 -16.21 -26.31 -13.86
N THR A 159 -15.76 -26.73 -15.04
CA THR A 159 -14.85 -25.90 -15.85
C THR A 159 -15.62 -24.73 -16.48
N PRO A 160 -14.97 -23.57 -16.72
CA PRO A 160 -15.64 -22.41 -17.31
C PRO A 160 -16.39 -22.75 -18.61
N GLU A 161 -15.83 -23.61 -19.45
CA GLU A 161 -16.43 -24.01 -20.73
C GLU A 161 -17.76 -24.74 -20.57
N LYS A 162 -17.84 -25.62 -19.57
CA LYS A 162 -19.06 -26.37 -19.27
C LYS A 162 -20.15 -25.44 -18.76
N ILE A 163 -19.82 -24.52 -17.84
CA ILE A 163 -20.77 -23.54 -17.30
C ILE A 163 -21.31 -22.63 -18.40
N LEU A 164 -20.44 -22.17 -19.31
CA LEU A 164 -20.84 -21.38 -20.48
C LEU A 164 -21.79 -22.17 -21.39
N THR A 165 -21.49 -23.44 -21.65
CA THR A 165 -22.32 -24.28 -22.52
C THR A 165 -23.70 -24.55 -21.91
N ASP A 166 -23.74 -24.93 -20.63
CA ASP A 166 -24.96 -25.33 -19.94
C ASP A 166 -25.93 -24.15 -19.73
N ASN A 167 -25.42 -22.91 -19.64
CA ASN A 167 -26.22 -21.73 -19.28
C ASN A 167 -26.39 -20.69 -20.39
N TYR A 168 -25.95 -20.95 -21.62
CA TYR A 168 -26.01 -19.96 -22.71
C TYR A 168 -27.43 -19.45 -23.02
N ILE A 169 -28.43 -20.34 -23.04
CA ILE A 169 -29.83 -19.95 -23.30
C ILE A 169 -30.31 -18.97 -22.22
N GLN A 170 -30.01 -19.27 -20.96
CA GLN A 170 -30.36 -18.41 -19.84
C GLN A 170 -29.64 -17.06 -19.91
N PHE A 171 -28.38 -17.04 -20.35
CA PHE A 171 -27.65 -15.80 -20.58
C PHE A 171 -28.33 -14.91 -21.63
N GLU A 172 -28.75 -15.48 -22.76
CA GLU A 172 -29.46 -14.74 -23.80
C GLU A 172 -30.80 -14.18 -23.29
N GLU A 173 -31.55 -14.97 -22.51
CA GLU A 173 -32.81 -14.54 -21.89
C GLU A 173 -32.60 -13.44 -20.85
N ASN A 174 -31.63 -13.58 -19.95
CA ASN A 174 -31.31 -12.62 -18.90
C ASN A 174 -30.89 -11.27 -19.48
N VAL A 175 -30.09 -11.27 -20.55
CA VAL A 175 -29.67 -10.03 -21.24
C VAL A 175 -30.85 -9.32 -21.88
N ARG A 176 -31.77 -10.06 -22.53
CA ARG A 176 -33.00 -9.49 -23.09
C ARG A 176 -33.90 -8.92 -22.02
N GLN A 177 -34.13 -9.67 -20.95
CA GLN A 177 -34.96 -9.21 -19.83
C GLN A 177 -34.40 -7.94 -19.20
N LEU A 178 -33.09 -7.86 -18.95
CA LEU A 178 -32.47 -6.65 -18.38
C LEU A 178 -32.60 -5.43 -19.30
N GLN A 179 -32.71 -5.64 -20.62
CA GLN A 179 -32.89 -4.55 -21.59
C GLN A 179 -34.36 -4.16 -21.79
N ASP A 180 -35.27 -5.12 -21.75
CA ASP A 180 -36.72 -4.93 -21.89
C ASP A 180 -37.34 -4.36 -20.60
N GLU A 181 -36.74 -4.67 -19.45
CA GLU A 181 -37.13 -4.11 -18.17
C GLU A 181 -36.74 -2.63 -18.05
N GLN A 182 -37.72 -1.75 -18.31
CA GLN A 182 -37.85 -0.47 -17.60
C GLN A 182 -38.39 -0.70 -16.16
N SER A 183 -38.06 -1.84 -15.53
CA SER A 183 -38.82 -2.34 -14.38
C SER A 183 -38.60 -1.50 -13.12
N ASN A 184 -39.69 -1.28 -12.38
CA ASN A 184 -39.71 -0.61 -11.07
C ASN A 184 -39.06 -1.45 -9.94
N HIS A 185 -38.38 -2.56 -10.27
CA HIS A 185 -37.90 -3.57 -9.31
C HIS A 185 -36.36 -3.65 -9.32
N ASN A 186 -35.74 -2.99 -8.34
CA ASN A 186 -34.29 -2.91 -8.23
C ASN A 186 -33.64 -4.28 -7.91
N SER A 187 -34.34 -5.17 -7.22
CA SER A 187 -33.87 -6.50 -6.82
C SER A 187 -33.66 -7.45 -8.02
N ILE A 188 -34.53 -7.38 -9.04
CA ILE A 188 -34.38 -8.10 -10.31
C ILE A 188 -33.15 -7.60 -11.05
N SER A 189 -33.02 -6.28 -11.18
CA SER A 189 -31.86 -5.63 -11.81
C SER A 189 -30.55 -6.06 -11.15
N ILE A 190 -30.47 -6.01 -9.81
CA ILE A 190 -29.29 -6.47 -9.05
C ILE A 190 -28.94 -7.92 -9.39
N SER A 191 -29.94 -8.81 -9.43
CA SER A 191 -29.77 -10.24 -9.65
C SER A 191 -29.30 -10.56 -11.07
N LEU A 192 -29.96 -10.00 -12.08
CA LEU A 192 -29.61 -10.17 -13.48
C LEU A 192 -28.22 -9.61 -13.78
N ILE A 193 -27.91 -8.41 -13.30
CA ILE A 193 -26.59 -7.78 -13.51
C ILE A 193 -25.49 -8.63 -12.88
N ALA A 194 -25.64 -9.06 -11.62
CA ALA A 194 -24.63 -9.85 -10.94
C ALA A 194 -24.35 -11.19 -11.64
N TRP A 195 -25.39 -11.87 -12.12
CA TRP A 195 -25.26 -13.14 -12.82
C TRP A 195 -24.71 -12.98 -14.24
N ILE A 196 -25.14 -11.96 -15.00
CA ILE A 196 -24.60 -11.65 -16.34
C ILE A 196 -23.11 -11.29 -16.23
N LYS A 197 -22.73 -10.49 -15.24
CA LYS A 197 -21.34 -10.14 -14.94
C LYS A 197 -20.50 -11.39 -14.68
N TYR A 198 -21.02 -12.34 -13.88
CA TYR A 198 -20.40 -13.64 -13.62
C TYR A 198 -20.18 -14.45 -14.91
N TYR A 199 -21.23 -14.62 -15.72
CA TYR A 199 -21.17 -15.40 -16.96
C TYR A 199 -20.16 -14.81 -17.97
N ILE A 200 -20.14 -13.48 -18.13
CA ILE A 200 -19.24 -12.80 -19.05
C ILE A 200 -17.78 -12.83 -18.57
N GLU A 201 -17.53 -12.78 -17.27
CA GLU A 201 -16.18 -12.95 -16.74
C GLU A 201 -15.63 -14.36 -17.01
N LEU A 202 -16.46 -15.41 -16.89
CA LEU A 202 -16.08 -16.77 -17.29
C LEU A 202 -15.73 -16.86 -18.79
N TYR A 203 -16.48 -16.15 -19.64
CA TYR A 203 -16.15 -16.03 -21.06
C TYR A 203 -14.79 -15.35 -21.28
N ALA A 204 -14.48 -14.27 -20.53
CA ALA A 204 -13.19 -13.62 -20.59
C ALA A 204 -12.03 -14.56 -20.18
N VAL A 205 -12.23 -15.37 -19.13
CA VAL A 205 -11.27 -16.40 -18.69
C VAL A 205 -11.05 -17.45 -19.80
N ALA A 206 -12.13 -17.98 -20.39
CA ALA A 206 -12.03 -18.94 -21.49
C ALA A 206 -11.34 -18.35 -22.74
N LEU A 207 -11.61 -17.07 -23.04
CA LEU A 207 -11.02 -16.37 -24.17
C LEU A 207 -9.51 -16.10 -23.98
N LYS A 208 -9.10 -15.74 -22.76
CA LYS A 208 -7.67 -15.63 -22.39
C LYS A 208 -6.95 -16.95 -22.62
N ASN A 209 -7.54 -18.06 -22.17
CA ASN A 209 -6.98 -19.41 -22.27
C ASN A 209 -7.07 -20.03 -23.68
N GLN A 210 -7.50 -19.27 -24.69
CA GLN A 210 -7.63 -19.73 -26.08
C GLN A 210 -8.52 -20.98 -26.24
N CYS A 211 -9.59 -21.06 -25.46
CA CYS A 211 -10.54 -22.17 -25.57
C CYS A 211 -11.13 -22.27 -26.99
N SER A 212 -11.16 -23.49 -27.54
CA SER A 212 -11.66 -23.78 -28.90
C SER A 212 -13.07 -24.37 -28.95
N GLU A 213 -13.79 -24.35 -27.83
CA GLU A 213 -15.14 -24.90 -27.73
C GLU A 213 -16.15 -24.15 -28.62
N LYS A 214 -17.14 -24.88 -29.14
CA LYS A 214 -18.15 -24.32 -30.06
C LYS A 214 -18.91 -23.14 -29.45
N ILE A 215 -19.13 -23.17 -28.14
CA ILE A 215 -19.83 -22.13 -27.39
C ILE A 215 -19.15 -20.76 -27.51
N MET A 216 -17.82 -20.72 -27.65
CA MET A 216 -17.06 -19.48 -27.82
C MET A 216 -17.47 -18.73 -29.09
N GLY A 217 -17.69 -19.46 -30.18
CA GLY A 217 -18.18 -18.90 -31.44
C GLY A 217 -19.64 -18.41 -31.36
N THR A 218 -20.47 -19.09 -30.58
CA THR A 218 -21.87 -18.67 -30.36
C THR A 218 -21.93 -17.37 -29.56
N ILE A 219 -21.13 -17.24 -28.50
CA ILE A 219 -21.03 -16.00 -27.71
C ILE A 219 -20.41 -14.86 -28.54
N ASP A 220 -19.39 -15.14 -29.36
CA ASP A 220 -18.80 -14.14 -30.29
C ASP A 220 -19.85 -13.60 -31.28
N GLN A 221 -20.69 -14.48 -31.84
CA GLN A 221 -21.80 -14.08 -32.70
C GLN A 221 -22.85 -13.25 -31.96
N PHE A 222 -23.18 -13.61 -30.71
CA PHE A 222 -24.11 -12.84 -29.89
C PHE A 222 -23.60 -11.42 -29.66
N LEU A 223 -22.34 -11.28 -29.21
CA LEU A 223 -21.72 -9.97 -28.99
C LEU A 223 -21.59 -9.17 -30.29
N THR A 224 -21.40 -9.81 -31.44
CA THR A 224 -21.29 -9.09 -32.74
C THR A 224 -22.61 -8.46 -33.20
N ARG A 225 -23.77 -8.94 -32.73
CA ARG A 225 -25.07 -8.35 -33.07
C ARG A 225 -25.24 -7.03 -32.31
N ASP A 226 -25.04 -5.91 -33.00
CA ASP A 226 -25.23 -4.56 -32.43
C ASP A 226 -26.72 -4.17 -32.23
N GLU A 227 -27.61 -5.16 -32.14
CA GLU A 227 -29.06 -4.98 -31.93
C GLU A 227 -29.40 -4.65 -30.45
N LEU A 228 -28.50 -5.00 -29.53
CA LEU A 228 -28.67 -4.81 -28.08
C LEU A 228 -27.71 -3.74 -27.58
N HIS A 229 -28.22 -2.64 -27.01
CA HIS A 229 -27.38 -1.55 -26.47
C HIS A 229 -26.45 -2.04 -25.34
N LEU A 230 -26.91 -3.02 -24.54
CA LEU A 230 -26.12 -3.60 -23.46
C LEU A 230 -24.88 -4.38 -23.97
N SER A 231 -24.90 -4.88 -25.21
CA SER A 231 -23.76 -5.59 -25.81
C SER A 231 -22.49 -4.74 -25.83
N LEU A 232 -22.58 -3.42 -26.00
CA LEU A 232 -21.41 -2.53 -25.94
C LEU A 232 -20.78 -2.50 -24.55
N THR A 233 -21.60 -2.45 -23.49
CA THR A 233 -21.14 -2.53 -22.10
C THR A 233 -20.49 -3.88 -21.81
N LEU A 234 -21.10 -4.98 -22.27
CA LEU A 234 -20.53 -6.33 -22.08
C LEU A 234 -19.18 -6.47 -22.79
N LYS A 235 -19.07 -6.01 -24.04
CA LYS A 235 -17.80 -5.99 -24.79
C LYS A 235 -16.72 -5.21 -24.02
N LEU A 236 -17.06 -4.00 -23.52
CA LEU A 236 -16.13 -3.19 -22.73
C LEU A 236 -15.71 -3.90 -21.44
N PHE A 237 -16.65 -4.55 -20.75
CA PHE A 237 -16.35 -5.35 -19.56
C PHE A 237 -15.44 -6.54 -19.86
N VAL A 238 -15.63 -7.24 -20.98
CA VAL A 238 -14.71 -8.31 -21.42
C VAL A 238 -13.30 -7.76 -21.66
N ILE A 239 -13.16 -6.61 -22.33
CA ILE A 239 -11.86 -5.96 -22.55
C ILE A 239 -11.17 -5.68 -21.22
N LYS A 240 -11.89 -5.05 -20.27
CA LYS A 240 -11.41 -4.77 -18.91
C LYS A 240 -10.89 -6.02 -18.22
N GLN A 241 -11.70 -7.08 -18.21
CA GLN A 241 -11.34 -8.35 -17.55
C GLN A 241 -10.13 -9.02 -18.20
N ILE A 242 -10.02 -9.01 -19.52
CA ILE A 242 -8.85 -9.62 -20.19
C ILE A 242 -7.57 -8.82 -19.93
N CYS A 243 -7.63 -7.49 -19.95
CA CYS A 243 -6.50 -6.63 -19.61
C CYS A 243 -6.00 -6.93 -18.20
N GLU A 244 -6.92 -7.02 -17.22
CA GLU A 244 -6.60 -7.37 -15.83
C GLU A 244 -6.04 -8.79 -15.71
N LEU A 245 -6.75 -9.78 -16.24
CA LEU A 245 -6.35 -11.19 -16.16
C LEU A 245 -4.99 -11.44 -16.82
N SER A 246 -4.65 -10.68 -17.87
CA SER A 246 -3.39 -10.83 -18.61
C SER A 246 -2.30 -9.89 -18.12
N SER A 247 -2.61 -8.97 -17.21
CA SER A 247 -1.72 -7.90 -16.74
C SER A 247 -1.10 -7.10 -17.92
N VAL A 248 -1.93 -6.78 -18.92
CA VAL A 248 -1.52 -6.00 -20.11
C VAL A 248 -2.32 -4.72 -20.21
N LYS A 249 -1.70 -3.67 -20.75
CA LYS A 249 -2.38 -2.41 -21.06
C LYS A 249 -3.30 -2.55 -22.27
N PHE A 250 -4.26 -1.63 -22.38
CA PHE A 250 -5.24 -1.62 -23.46
C PHE A 250 -4.59 -1.62 -24.86
N ASP A 251 -3.51 -0.86 -25.08
CA ASP A 251 -2.81 -0.83 -26.37
C ASP A 251 -2.24 -2.20 -26.76
N THR A 252 -1.61 -2.90 -25.80
CA THR A 252 -1.08 -4.25 -26.02
C THR A 252 -2.22 -5.26 -26.24
N PHE A 253 -3.35 -5.11 -25.54
CA PHE A 253 -4.55 -5.90 -25.81
C PHE A 253 -5.03 -5.71 -27.26
N CYS A 254 -5.09 -4.47 -27.76
CA CYS A 254 -5.46 -4.17 -29.13
C CYS A 254 -4.58 -4.92 -30.13
N GLU A 255 -3.26 -4.90 -29.94
CA GLU A 255 -2.31 -5.61 -30.81
C GLU A 255 -2.51 -7.12 -30.81
N ILE A 256 -2.69 -7.72 -29.62
CA ILE A 256 -2.89 -9.17 -29.47
C ILE A 256 -4.20 -9.62 -30.14
N PHE A 257 -5.29 -8.89 -29.92
CA PHE A 257 -6.63 -9.29 -30.35
C PHE A 257 -6.99 -8.85 -31.77
N TYR A 258 -6.24 -7.92 -32.37
CA TYR A 258 -6.44 -7.52 -33.77
C TYR A 258 -6.36 -8.73 -34.74
N ASN A 259 -5.42 -9.64 -34.49
CA ASN A 259 -5.13 -10.80 -35.34
C ASN A 259 -5.79 -12.12 -34.87
N ARG A 260 -6.53 -12.13 -33.76
CA ARG A 260 -7.23 -13.33 -33.29
C ARG A 260 -8.51 -13.59 -34.09
N ASN A 261 -8.94 -14.86 -34.13
CA ASN A 261 -10.19 -15.31 -34.75
C ASN A 261 -11.41 -15.01 -33.83
N VAL A 262 -11.56 -13.76 -33.40
CA VAL A 262 -12.70 -13.27 -32.61
C VAL A 262 -13.22 -12.03 -33.32
N VAL A 263 -14.50 -11.98 -33.66
CA VAL A 263 -15.05 -10.96 -34.57
C VAL A 263 -15.43 -9.69 -33.82
N TRP A 264 -16.11 -9.80 -32.66
CA TRP A 264 -16.63 -8.63 -31.97
C TRP A 264 -15.59 -7.58 -31.55
N PRO A 265 -14.32 -7.90 -31.16
CA PRO A 265 -13.36 -6.88 -30.75
C PRO A 265 -13.08 -5.88 -31.87
N ARG A 266 -13.06 -6.32 -33.12
CA ARG A 266 -12.82 -5.46 -34.29
C ARG A 266 -13.89 -4.38 -34.48
N THR A 267 -15.08 -4.57 -33.89
CA THR A 267 -16.18 -3.59 -33.97
C THR A 267 -15.99 -2.40 -33.04
N ILE A 268 -15.17 -2.54 -31.98
CA ILE A 268 -14.95 -1.50 -30.96
C ILE A 268 -13.50 -1.00 -30.97
N LEU A 269 -12.55 -1.84 -31.40
CA LEU A 269 -11.15 -1.47 -31.53
C LEU A 269 -10.94 -0.61 -32.77
N GLU A 270 -10.74 0.68 -32.57
CA GLU A 270 -10.12 1.54 -33.59
C GLU A 270 -8.65 1.15 -33.76
N LYS A 271 -8.05 1.44 -34.93
CA LYS A 271 -6.60 1.25 -35.09
C LYS A 271 -5.89 2.02 -33.97
N PRO A 272 -4.88 1.43 -33.30
CA PRO A 272 -4.10 2.16 -32.31
C PRO A 272 -3.57 3.43 -32.99
N GLN A 273 -3.97 4.58 -32.48
CA GLN A 273 -3.36 5.85 -32.89
C GLN A 273 -1.97 5.89 -32.23
N ASP A 274 -0.94 6.32 -32.97
CA ASP A 274 0.43 6.48 -32.45
C ASP A 274 0.58 7.53 -31.32
N GLN A 275 -0.53 8.00 -30.73
CA GLN A 275 -0.51 8.97 -29.65
C GLN A 275 -0.27 8.28 -28.31
N ARG A 276 0.95 8.39 -27.82
CA ARG A 276 1.35 7.94 -26.48
C ARG A 276 0.58 8.72 -25.42
N ASN A 277 -0.21 8.04 -24.60
CA ASN A 277 -0.86 8.67 -23.45
C ASN A 277 0.17 8.94 -22.35
N LEU A 278 0.51 10.21 -22.14
CA LEU A 278 1.40 10.65 -21.07
C LEU A 278 0.66 11.61 -20.14
N ILE A 279 0.56 11.25 -18.86
CA ILE A 279 0.01 12.13 -17.81
C ILE A 279 1.10 13.13 -17.38
N LEU A 280 0.76 14.41 -17.34
CA LEU A 280 1.69 15.49 -17.02
C LEU A 280 1.45 16.06 -15.60
N PRO A 281 2.47 16.69 -14.97
CA PRO A 281 2.37 17.32 -13.65
C PRO A 281 1.55 18.63 -13.64
N THR A 282 0.40 18.66 -14.30
CA THR A 282 -0.51 19.80 -14.35
C THR A 282 -1.09 20.13 -12.96
N PRO A 283 -1.09 21.40 -12.51
CA PRO A 283 -1.61 21.77 -11.19
C PRO A 283 -3.14 21.90 -11.14
N LEU A 284 -3.84 20.81 -11.46
CA LEU A 284 -5.29 20.75 -11.65
C LEU A 284 -6.12 21.11 -10.41
N PHE A 285 -5.58 20.93 -9.20
CA PHE A 285 -6.35 21.08 -7.95
C PHE A 285 -5.96 22.30 -7.10
N VAL A 286 -4.88 23.00 -7.46
CA VAL A 286 -4.34 24.10 -6.63
C VAL A 286 -4.32 25.43 -7.39
N CYS A 287 -3.95 25.41 -8.67
CA CYS A 287 -3.81 26.63 -9.47
C CYS A 287 -4.11 26.43 -10.96
N GLU A 288 -5.17 25.66 -11.27
CA GLU A 288 -5.58 25.32 -12.63
C GLU A 288 -5.84 26.57 -13.49
N ASP A 289 -6.56 27.56 -12.95
CA ASP A 289 -6.91 28.79 -13.68
C ASP A 289 -5.68 29.62 -14.05
N GLU A 290 -4.72 29.72 -13.13
CA GLU A 290 -3.46 30.42 -13.37
C GLU A 290 -2.61 29.66 -14.40
N PHE A 291 -2.61 28.33 -14.36
CA PHE A 291 -1.94 27.52 -15.37
C PHE A 291 -2.55 27.70 -16.76
N LYS A 292 -3.89 27.69 -16.88
CA LYS A 292 -4.60 27.97 -18.14
C LYS A 292 -4.24 29.35 -18.69
N ARG A 293 -4.32 30.40 -17.85
CA ARG A 293 -3.96 31.77 -18.21
C ARG A 293 -2.53 31.86 -18.77
N ILE A 294 -1.57 31.22 -18.11
CA ILE A 294 -0.18 31.21 -18.55
C ILE A 294 -0.01 30.38 -19.83
N SER A 295 -0.67 29.23 -19.91
CA SER A 295 -0.65 28.38 -21.11
C SER A 295 -1.16 29.11 -22.34
N ASP A 296 -2.23 29.89 -22.20
CA ASP A 296 -2.79 30.70 -23.29
C ASP A 296 -1.78 31.78 -23.74
N ILE A 297 -1.14 32.47 -22.79
CA ILE A 297 -0.12 33.47 -23.11
C ILE A 297 1.06 32.81 -23.84
N LEU A 298 1.59 31.70 -23.35
CA LEU A 298 2.78 31.06 -23.92
C LEU A 298 2.51 30.36 -25.26
N SER A 299 1.27 29.89 -25.49
CA SER A 299 0.88 29.20 -26.72
C SER A 299 0.52 30.18 -27.85
N TYR A 300 -0.05 31.36 -27.53
CA TYR A 300 -0.60 32.28 -28.53
C TYR A 300 0.11 33.64 -28.61
N SER A 301 0.86 34.06 -27.59
CA SER A 301 1.60 35.34 -27.64
C SER A 301 2.94 35.18 -28.35
N ASN A 302 3.15 35.98 -29.39
CA ASN A 302 4.46 36.17 -30.02
C ASN A 302 5.14 37.48 -29.58
N ASP A 303 4.57 38.18 -28.60
CA ASP A 303 5.08 39.48 -28.15
C ASP A 303 6.04 39.33 -26.97
N ILE A 304 7.28 39.77 -27.18
CA ILE A 304 8.35 39.76 -26.19
C ILE A 304 7.99 40.62 -24.97
N GLU A 305 7.25 41.73 -25.14
CA GLU A 305 6.88 42.59 -24.00
C GLU A 305 5.86 41.91 -23.09
N HIS A 306 4.87 41.20 -23.65
CA HIS A 306 3.95 40.39 -22.86
C HIS A 306 4.68 39.25 -22.12
N LEU A 307 5.67 38.62 -22.74
CA LEU A 307 6.52 37.62 -22.08
C LEU A 307 7.37 38.23 -20.96
N ARG A 308 7.92 39.44 -21.15
CA ARG A 308 8.64 40.19 -20.10
C ARG A 308 7.75 40.50 -18.91
N GLN A 309 6.52 40.96 -19.17
CA GLN A 309 5.53 41.20 -18.11
C GLN A 309 5.18 39.92 -17.35
N LEU A 310 4.97 38.81 -18.07
CA LEU A 310 4.70 37.52 -17.43
C LEU A 310 5.85 37.08 -16.51
N ILE A 311 7.10 37.14 -17.00
CA ILE A 311 8.28 36.79 -16.18
C ILE A 311 8.41 37.75 -14.98
N THR A 312 8.10 39.03 -15.17
CA THR A 312 8.12 40.01 -14.08
C THR A 312 7.07 39.66 -13.01
N ASN A 313 5.87 39.24 -13.40
CA ASN A 313 4.85 38.79 -12.44
C ASN A 313 5.31 37.54 -11.66
N CYS A 314 6.02 36.62 -12.33
CA CYS A 314 6.60 35.44 -11.68
C CYS A 314 7.59 35.81 -10.57
N THR A 315 8.20 37.01 -10.56
CA THR A 315 9.16 37.39 -9.50
C THR A 315 8.53 37.60 -8.12
N THR A 316 7.21 37.77 -8.05
CA THR A 316 6.49 38.11 -6.79
C THR A 316 5.34 37.16 -6.48
N ASN A 317 5.03 36.24 -7.39
CA ASN A 317 3.95 35.27 -7.22
C ASN A 317 4.49 33.85 -7.46
N GLN A 318 4.55 33.05 -6.39
CA GLN A 318 5.02 31.66 -6.42
C GLN A 318 4.16 30.80 -7.35
N THR A 319 2.84 30.96 -7.30
CA THR A 319 1.90 30.21 -8.13
C THR A 319 2.12 30.49 -9.61
N SER A 320 2.25 31.77 -9.99
CA SER A 320 2.57 32.15 -11.38
C SER A 320 3.92 31.60 -11.82
N SER A 321 4.93 31.69 -10.95
CA SER A 321 6.26 31.14 -11.22
C SER A 321 6.22 29.63 -11.44
N TYR A 322 5.50 28.91 -10.59
CA TYR A 322 5.36 27.47 -10.68
C TYR A 322 4.66 27.07 -11.99
N CYS A 323 3.51 27.67 -12.28
CA CYS A 323 2.75 27.42 -13.51
C CYS A 323 3.56 27.74 -14.78
N PHE A 324 4.32 28.84 -14.79
CA PHE A 324 5.23 29.19 -15.89
C PHE A 324 6.26 28.09 -16.15
N LEU A 325 6.91 27.59 -15.11
CA LEU A 325 7.94 26.57 -15.22
C LEU A 325 7.35 25.18 -15.56
N VAL A 326 6.19 24.81 -15.00
CA VAL A 326 5.46 23.56 -15.34
C VAL A 326 5.05 23.55 -16.81
N TRP A 327 4.70 24.70 -17.39
CA TRP A 327 4.41 24.78 -18.82
C TRP A 327 5.63 24.37 -19.67
N PHE A 328 6.85 24.70 -19.26
CA PHE A 328 8.05 24.22 -19.95
C PHE A 328 8.33 22.72 -19.75
N ILE A 329 7.86 22.11 -18.65
CA ILE A 329 7.84 20.65 -18.51
C ILE A 329 6.86 20.03 -19.52
N HIS A 330 5.66 20.61 -19.68
CA HIS A 330 4.72 20.20 -20.73
C HIS A 330 5.35 20.36 -22.11
N TYR A 331 6.00 21.49 -22.37
CA TYR A 331 6.67 21.73 -23.64
C TYR A 331 7.78 20.71 -23.93
N TYR A 332 8.53 20.32 -22.91
CA TYR A 332 9.59 19.32 -23.00
C TYR A 332 9.05 17.90 -23.33
N SER A 333 7.82 17.56 -22.96
CA SER A 333 7.25 16.23 -23.24
C SER A 333 7.10 15.91 -24.74
N ARG A 334 7.09 16.93 -25.61
CA ARG A 334 7.05 16.78 -27.08
C ARG A 334 8.19 15.91 -27.64
N PHE A 335 9.35 15.91 -26.99
CA PHE A 335 10.49 15.07 -27.39
C PHE A 335 10.18 13.57 -27.28
N TYR A 336 9.23 13.22 -26.41
CA TYR A 336 8.70 11.87 -26.26
C TYR A 336 7.39 11.65 -27.03
N MET A 337 6.44 12.61 -26.99
CA MET A 337 5.10 12.42 -27.54
C MET A 337 5.03 12.55 -29.06
N THR A 338 5.77 13.49 -29.65
CA THR A 338 5.70 13.79 -31.09
C THR A 338 7.01 13.50 -31.82
N ASN A 339 7.95 12.83 -31.14
CA ASN A 339 9.28 12.52 -31.66
C ASN A 339 10.01 13.74 -32.23
N ALA A 340 9.81 14.92 -31.62
CA ALA A 340 10.50 16.13 -32.04
C ALA A 340 12.02 15.91 -31.95
N THR A 341 12.74 16.06 -33.05
CA THR A 341 14.20 15.81 -33.10
C THR A 341 15.04 17.07 -32.95
N SER A 342 14.47 18.25 -33.23
CA SER A 342 15.16 19.53 -33.17
C SER A 342 14.85 20.31 -31.90
N ALA A 343 15.88 20.95 -31.37
CA ALA A 343 15.72 21.94 -30.31
C ALA A 343 14.97 23.17 -30.85
N ASP A 344 14.18 23.83 -30.01
CA ASP A 344 13.49 25.04 -30.44
C ASP A 344 14.40 26.26 -30.31
N GLU A 345 15.01 26.64 -31.42
CA GLU A 345 15.92 27.78 -31.51
C GLU A 345 15.26 29.10 -31.10
N LYS A 346 13.94 29.26 -31.25
CA LYS A 346 13.21 30.47 -30.85
C LYS A 346 13.27 30.66 -29.35
N TRP A 347 12.82 29.68 -28.56
CA TRP A 347 12.86 29.76 -27.10
C TRP A 347 14.29 29.86 -26.57
N ILE A 348 15.21 29.11 -27.16
CA ILE A 348 16.63 29.17 -26.78
C ILE A 348 17.21 30.56 -27.00
N ARG A 349 16.96 31.17 -28.16
CA ARG A 349 17.40 32.54 -28.46
C ARG A 349 16.77 33.55 -27.49
N LEU A 350 15.46 33.45 -27.25
CA LEU A 350 14.75 34.32 -26.32
C LEU A 350 15.38 34.26 -24.93
N PHE A 351 15.63 33.07 -24.40
CA PHE A 351 16.15 32.88 -23.04
C PHE A 351 17.64 33.18 -22.91
N THR A 352 18.42 32.99 -23.98
CA THR A 352 19.86 33.24 -23.95
C THR A 352 20.20 34.72 -24.16
N HIS A 353 19.43 35.43 -25.00
CA HIS A 353 19.77 36.79 -25.44
C HIS A 353 18.76 37.86 -25.03
N GLU A 354 17.45 37.64 -25.23
CA GLU A 354 16.45 38.72 -25.18
C GLU A 354 15.76 38.87 -23.81
N LEU A 355 15.61 37.78 -23.08
CA LEU A 355 14.94 37.67 -21.78
C LEU A 355 15.88 37.23 -20.65
N ASN A 356 17.15 36.94 -20.95
CA ASN A 356 18.11 36.36 -20.00
C ASN A 356 18.20 37.13 -18.67
N GLN A 357 18.29 38.47 -18.73
CA GLN A 357 18.34 39.30 -17.53
C GLN A 357 17.07 39.17 -16.66
N HIS A 358 15.89 39.10 -17.28
CA HIS A 358 14.62 38.95 -16.56
C HIS A 358 14.49 37.56 -15.94
N ILE A 359 14.90 36.52 -16.67
CA ILE A 359 14.89 35.13 -16.20
C ILE A 359 15.88 34.95 -15.06
N CYS A 360 17.12 35.42 -15.18
CA CYS A 360 18.11 35.32 -14.10
C CYS A 360 17.65 36.11 -12.87
N LYS A 361 17.02 37.28 -13.04
CA LYS A 361 16.43 38.01 -11.91
C LYS A 361 15.33 37.19 -11.22
N CYS A 362 14.49 36.51 -11.99
CA CYS A 362 13.35 35.74 -11.47
C CYS A 362 13.74 34.39 -10.85
N PHE A 363 14.61 33.61 -11.52
CA PHE A 363 14.88 32.21 -11.20
C PHE A 363 16.38 31.89 -11.00
N ASP A 364 17.25 32.90 -10.98
CA ASP A 364 18.71 32.74 -11.04
C ASP A 364 19.20 32.01 -12.29
N VAL A 365 20.52 31.81 -12.33
CA VAL A 365 21.22 31.01 -13.34
C VAL A 365 20.66 29.59 -13.41
N ILE A 366 20.17 29.05 -12.30
CA ILE A 366 19.60 27.69 -12.22
C ILE A 366 18.35 27.57 -13.08
N GLY A 367 17.38 28.48 -12.90
CA GLY A 367 16.17 28.48 -13.71
C GLY A 367 16.45 28.77 -15.18
N SER A 368 17.40 29.66 -15.47
CA SER A 368 17.84 29.92 -16.85
C SER A 368 18.43 28.65 -17.52
N LYS A 369 19.36 27.97 -16.84
CA LYS A 369 19.92 26.68 -17.30
C LYS A 369 18.83 25.61 -17.48
N LEU A 370 17.91 25.49 -16.51
CA LEU A 370 16.83 24.51 -16.57
C LEU A 370 15.91 24.74 -17.79
N LEU A 371 15.44 25.98 -17.99
CA LEU A 371 14.59 26.35 -19.13
C LEU A 371 15.27 26.05 -20.47
N ILE A 372 16.56 26.41 -20.61
CA ILE A 372 17.34 26.12 -21.82
C ILE A 372 17.47 24.61 -22.03
N SER A 373 17.73 23.83 -20.97
CA SER A 373 17.82 22.37 -21.05
C SER A 373 16.50 21.71 -21.44
N LEU A 374 15.38 22.17 -20.89
CA LEU A 374 14.03 21.71 -21.27
C LEU A 374 13.74 21.98 -22.75
N CYS A 375 14.13 23.14 -23.29
CA CYS A 375 13.97 23.45 -24.71
C CYS A 375 14.90 22.66 -25.65
N LYS A 376 16.03 22.14 -25.12
CA LYS A 376 17.06 21.39 -25.87
C LYS A 376 17.00 19.86 -25.71
N ASN A 377 16.11 19.34 -24.86
CA ASN A 377 16.05 17.93 -24.46
C ASN A 377 17.32 17.42 -23.73
N PHE A 378 17.99 18.32 -23.00
CA PHE A 378 19.22 18.03 -22.25
C PHE A 378 20.36 17.44 -23.12
N SER A 379 21.51 17.15 -22.50
CA SER A 379 22.65 16.53 -23.17
C SER A 379 22.41 15.02 -23.39
N HIS A 380 23.19 14.40 -24.28
CA HIS A 380 23.08 12.95 -24.56
C HIS A 380 23.41 12.05 -23.36
N THR A 381 24.21 12.54 -22.41
CA THR A 381 24.57 11.83 -21.19
C THR A 381 23.63 12.13 -20.02
N SER A 382 22.71 13.10 -20.17
CA SER A 382 21.82 13.54 -19.10
C SER A 382 20.78 12.48 -18.75
N TYR A 383 20.50 12.33 -17.45
CA TYR A 383 19.36 11.57 -16.97
C TYR A 383 18.04 12.09 -17.55
N PHE A 384 17.90 13.40 -17.76
CA PHE A 384 16.70 14.06 -18.27
C PHE A 384 16.62 14.11 -19.79
N ARG A 385 17.32 13.26 -20.53
CA ARG A 385 17.09 13.19 -21.98
C ARG A 385 15.91 12.28 -22.28
N LEU A 386 14.86 12.79 -22.93
CA LEU A 386 13.78 11.95 -23.44
C LEU A 386 14.17 11.31 -24.77
N GLN A 387 13.77 10.06 -24.94
CA GLN A 387 13.94 9.31 -26.18
C GLN A 387 12.60 8.68 -26.55
N PRO A 388 12.27 8.56 -27.86
CA PRO A 388 11.04 7.92 -28.30
C PRO A 388 10.86 6.51 -27.73
N ASN A 389 11.90 5.69 -27.64
CA ASN A 389 11.73 4.29 -27.23
C ASN A 389 11.87 4.06 -25.72
N MET A 390 11.83 5.14 -24.93
CA MET A 390 11.93 5.08 -23.47
C MET A 390 10.65 4.48 -22.86
N ASP A 391 10.82 3.64 -21.82
CA ASP A 391 9.69 3.17 -21.03
C ASP A 391 8.94 4.36 -20.40
N ILE A 392 7.61 4.30 -20.40
CA ILE A 392 6.77 5.39 -19.90
C ILE A 392 7.00 5.64 -18.40
N LYS A 393 7.28 4.58 -17.63
CA LYS A 393 7.61 4.70 -16.21
C LYS A 393 8.88 5.52 -15.99
N GLU A 394 9.87 5.29 -16.83
CA GLU A 394 11.12 6.05 -16.85
C GLU A 394 10.88 7.53 -17.19
N VAL A 395 9.98 7.83 -18.13
CA VAL A 395 9.59 9.21 -18.44
C VAL A 395 8.96 9.88 -17.22
N HIS A 396 8.02 9.21 -16.54
CA HIS A 396 7.36 9.76 -15.36
C HIS A 396 8.31 10.02 -14.19
N GLN A 397 9.30 9.14 -13.97
CA GLN A 397 10.36 9.37 -12.98
C GLN A 397 11.09 10.70 -13.22
N ARG A 398 11.47 10.98 -14.48
CA ARG A 398 12.11 12.26 -14.86
C ARG A 398 11.17 13.44 -14.63
N LEU A 399 9.89 13.31 -14.97
CA LEU A 399 8.88 14.35 -14.75
C LEU A 399 8.66 14.64 -13.26
N VAL A 400 8.70 13.65 -12.38
CA VAL A 400 8.62 13.84 -10.92
C VAL A 400 9.78 14.69 -10.43
N VAL A 401 11.00 14.36 -10.84
CA VAL A 401 12.20 15.13 -10.45
C VAL A 401 12.13 16.57 -10.95
N LEU A 402 11.71 16.77 -12.20
CA LEU A 402 11.54 18.10 -12.78
C LEU A 402 10.45 18.90 -12.06
N ASN A 403 9.35 18.25 -11.67
CA ASN A 403 8.29 18.89 -10.89
C ASN A 403 8.81 19.38 -9.52
N ILE A 404 9.55 18.54 -8.78
CA ILE A 404 10.21 18.93 -7.52
C ILE A 404 11.13 20.13 -7.74
N ALA A 405 11.95 20.12 -8.79
CA ALA A 405 12.86 21.22 -9.10
C ALA A 405 12.12 22.53 -9.38
N VAL A 406 11.01 22.46 -10.13
CA VAL A 406 10.18 23.63 -10.46
C VAL A 406 9.47 24.19 -9.22
N TYR A 407 8.97 23.33 -8.33
CA TYR A 407 8.43 23.75 -7.03
C TYR A 407 9.49 24.47 -6.17
N LEU A 408 10.70 23.92 -6.10
CA LEU A 408 11.79 24.56 -5.35
C LEU A 408 12.18 25.92 -5.94
N LEU A 409 12.27 26.02 -7.27
CA LEU A 409 12.56 27.28 -7.97
C LEU A 409 11.48 28.34 -7.73
N SER A 410 10.20 27.95 -7.67
CA SER A 410 9.11 28.89 -7.45
C SER A 410 9.12 29.53 -6.07
N CYS A 411 9.74 28.88 -5.07
CA CYS A 411 9.91 29.44 -3.74
C CYS A 411 10.71 30.76 -3.74
N LYS A 412 11.52 31.05 -4.78
CA LYS A 412 12.23 32.33 -4.90
C LYS A 412 11.30 33.54 -5.00
N SER A 413 10.10 33.34 -5.55
CA SER A 413 9.09 34.39 -5.74
C SER A 413 8.45 34.87 -4.44
N LEU A 414 8.66 34.15 -3.34
CA LEU A 414 8.22 34.55 -2.00
C LEU A 414 9.06 35.71 -1.47
N ASN A 415 8.46 36.57 -0.66
CA ASN A 415 9.12 37.72 -0.04
C ASN A 415 10.06 37.34 1.13
N TYR A 416 10.10 36.07 1.54
CA TYR A 416 10.99 35.53 2.56
C TYR A 416 11.54 34.15 2.15
N ILE A 417 12.66 33.74 2.76
CA ILE A 417 13.19 32.38 2.58
C ILE A 417 12.36 31.38 3.40
N THR A 418 12.02 30.24 2.79
CA THR A 418 11.33 29.13 3.44
C THR A 418 12.27 27.96 3.68
N TYR A 419 11.89 27.05 4.58
CA TYR A 419 12.66 25.82 4.85
C TYR A 419 12.94 25.06 3.55
N VAL A 420 11.91 24.82 2.74
CA VAL A 420 12.05 24.10 1.47
C VAL A 420 12.82 24.93 0.43
N GLY A 421 12.54 26.24 0.31
CA GLY A 421 13.29 27.14 -0.57
C GLY A 421 14.78 27.24 -0.20
N SER A 422 15.13 27.03 1.07
CA SER A 422 16.51 27.07 1.56
C SER A 422 17.40 25.94 1.05
N LEU A 423 16.80 24.89 0.47
CA LEU A 423 17.53 23.84 -0.25
C LEU A 423 18.22 24.36 -1.52
N LEU A 424 17.64 25.38 -2.17
CA LEU A 424 18.22 26.02 -3.36
C LEU A 424 18.78 27.42 -3.06
N PHE A 425 18.08 28.27 -2.32
CA PHE A 425 18.38 29.70 -2.23
C PHE A 425 18.85 30.14 -0.85
N ASP A 426 19.79 31.09 -0.79
CA ASP A 426 20.39 31.57 0.46
C ASP A 426 19.44 32.47 1.25
N ASP A 427 19.93 33.00 2.37
CA ASP A 427 19.19 33.91 3.24
C ASP A 427 18.71 35.17 2.48
N ASN A 428 19.41 35.54 1.39
CA ASN A 428 19.07 36.65 0.50
C ASN A 428 18.19 36.23 -0.70
N ARG A 429 17.72 34.97 -0.72
CA ARG A 429 16.95 34.37 -1.82
C ARG A 429 17.71 34.34 -3.15
N GLN A 430 19.03 34.19 -3.09
CA GLN A 430 19.91 34.05 -4.25
C GLN A 430 20.55 32.67 -4.30
N MET A 431 20.92 32.25 -5.50
CA MET A 431 21.79 31.10 -5.70
C MET A 431 23.12 31.31 -4.95
N PRO A 432 23.60 30.33 -4.18
CA PRO A 432 24.92 30.40 -3.55
C PRO A 432 26.03 30.35 -4.60
N ASN A 433 27.15 31.00 -4.29
CA ASN A 433 28.34 30.97 -5.15
C ASN A 433 28.90 29.55 -5.33
N ASN A 434 28.79 28.70 -4.31
CA ASN A 434 29.20 27.31 -4.33
C ASN A 434 28.19 26.44 -3.59
N TYR A 435 27.44 25.61 -4.33
CA TYR A 435 26.47 24.69 -3.74
C TYR A 435 27.13 23.63 -2.85
N THR A 436 28.28 23.11 -3.24
CA THR A 436 28.97 22.06 -2.47
C THR A 436 29.35 22.57 -1.09
N GLU A 437 29.98 23.74 -1.02
CA GLU A 437 30.40 24.37 0.23
C GLU A 437 29.19 24.66 1.12
N ARG A 438 28.12 25.21 0.53
CA ARG A 438 26.91 25.54 1.28
C ARG A 438 26.24 24.31 1.85
N LEU A 439 26.06 23.26 1.05
CA LEU A 439 25.47 22.02 1.50
C LEU A 439 26.25 21.46 2.69
N GLN A 440 27.58 21.48 2.64
CA GLN A 440 28.45 20.96 3.69
C GLN A 440 28.51 21.80 4.96
N SER A 441 28.37 23.12 4.86
CA SER A 441 28.66 24.05 5.97
C SER A 441 27.44 24.75 6.56
N SER A 442 26.30 24.75 5.87
CA SER A 442 25.20 25.67 6.20
C SER A 442 23.80 25.06 6.16
N ILE A 443 23.62 23.87 5.56
CA ILE A 443 22.32 23.23 5.41
C ILE A 443 22.32 21.84 6.05
N CYS A 444 21.26 21.55 6.82
CA CYS A 444 20.84 20.21 7.22
C CYS A 444 19.81 19.71 6.21
N LEU A 445 20.05 18.55 5.59
CA LEU A 445 19.17 18.00 4.56
C LEU A 445 18.09 17.09 5.18
N PRO A 446 16.83 17.15 4.69
CA PRO A 446 15.77 16.25 5.13
C PRO A 446 15.92 14.85 4.54
N GLY A 447 15.26 13.88 5.16
CA GLY A 447 15.18 12.51 4.70
C GLY A 447 16.47 11.71 4.87
N LEU A 448 17.40 12.11 5.73
CA LEU A 448 18.65 11.38 5.96
C LEU A 448 18.65 10.62 7.28
N LEU A 449 18.98 9.32 7.26
CA LEU A 449 19.15 8.52 8.47
C LEU A 449 20.42 8.89 9.24
N SER A 450 20.44 8.56 10.53
CA SER A 450 21.60 8.77 11.38
C SER A 450 22.82 7.99 10.87
N SER A 451 23.93 8.69 10.66
CA SER A 451 25.24 8.07 10.39
C SER A 451 25.99 7.68 11.68
N ASP A 452 25.47 8.02 12.87
CA ASP A 452 26.07 7.64 14.15
C ASP A 452 25.83 6.15 14.44
N ILE A 453 26.91 5.35 14.32
CA ILE A 453 26.92 3.90 14.60
C ILE A 453 26.33 3.58 15.98
N ALA A 454 26.57 4.41 16.99
CA ALA A 454 26.04 4.20 18.34
C ALA A 454 24.52 4.30 18.33
N ILE A 455 23.95 5.28 17.64
CA ILE A 455 22.50 5.50 17.55
C ILE A 455 21.85 4.40 16.75
N THR A 456 22.36 4.09 15.57
CA THR A 456 21.84 3.01 14.73
C THR A 456 21.80 1.71 15.53
N LYS A 457 22.85 1.42 16.31
CA LYS A 457 22.88 0.24 17.17
C LYS A 457 21.94 0.35 18.37
N MET A 458 21.87 1.49 19.05
CA MET A 458 20.96 1.72 20.16
C MET A 458 19.50 1.55 19.75
N LEU A 459 19.11 2.13 18.62
CA LEU A 459 17.76 1.98 18.05
C LEU A 459 17.47 0.55 17.68
N TYR A 460 18.42 -0.15 17.05
CA TYR A 460 18.31 -1.57 16.78
C TYR A 460 18.09 -2.39 18.06
N VAL A 461 18.90 -2.16 19.10
CA VAL A 461 18.77 -2.84 20.40
C VAL A 461 17.42 -2.52 21.04
N ARG A 462 17.01 -1.25 21.06
CA ARG A 462 15.72 -0.85 21.62
C ARG A 462 14.57 -1.54 20.90
N ASN A 463 14.56 -1.52 19.57
CA ASN A 463 13.49 -2.11 18.76
C ASN A 463 13.45 -3.62 18.94
N GLN A 464 14.59 -4.32 18.89
CA GLN A 464 14.68 -5.77 19.11
C GLN A 464 14.25 -6.18 20.53
N VAL A 465 14.71 -5.46 21.55
CA VAL A 465 14.34 -5.74 22.95
C VAL A 465 12.87 -5.45 23.18
N LYS A 466 12.36 -4.32 22.67
CA LYS A 466 10.94 -3.96 22.79
C LYS A 466 10.06 -4.97 22.08
N GLU A 467 10.41 -5.34 20.86
CA GLU A 467 9.72 -6.38 20.10
C GLU A 467 9.69 -7.70 20.88
N ARG A 468 10.81 -8.12 21.49
CA ARG A 468 10.84 -9.32 22.34
C ARG A 468 10.04 -9.20 23.63
N LEU A 469 10.00 -8.01 24.25
CA LEU A 469 9.15 -7.73 25.41
C LEU A 469 7.68 -7.85 25.03
N ASP A 470 7.28 -7.24 23.92
CA ASP A 470 5.92 -7.28 23.39
C ASP A 470 5.51 -8.73 23.04
N ARG A 471 6.47 -9.56 22.63
CA ARG A 471 6.31 -11.01 22.37
C ARG A 471 6.37 -11.91 23.61
N ASN A 472 6.63 -11.37 24.81
CA ASN A 472 6.94 -12.16 26.04
C ASN A 472 8.09 -13.18 25.87
N GLU A 473 9.05 -12.90 24.97
CA GLU A 473 10.19 -13.78 24.67
C GLU A 473 11.40 -13.53 25.58
N ILE A 474 11.33 -12.49 26.42
CA ILE A 474 12.36 -12.19 27.41
C ILE A 474 12.04 -12.98 28.68
N TYR A 475 12.81 -14.04 28.93
CA TYR A 475 12.76 -14.76 30.21
C TYR A 475 12.96 -13.80 31.40
N PRO A 476 12.44 -14.12 32.60
CA PRO A 476 12.60 -13.30 33.81
C PRO A 476 14.04 -12.92 34.15
N ASP A 477 15.01 -13.61 33.56
CA ASP A 477 16.44 -13.41 33.75
C ASP A 477 17.09 -12.56 32.62
N ALA A 478 16.49 -12.37 31.44
CA ALA A 478 17.02 -11.53 30.35
C ALA A 478 16.64 -10.02 30.50
N LYS A 479 16.72 -9.48 31.71
CA LYS A 479 16.23 -8.12 32.06
C LYS A 479 17.17 -6.96 31.73
N PHE A 480 18.21 -7.19 30.92
CA PHE A 480 19.31 -6.22 30.79
C PHE A 480 19.70 -5.92 29.35
N VAL A 481 20.03 -4.66 29.12
CA VAL A 481 20.83 -4.21 27.98
C VAL A 481 22.23 -3.85 28.47
N TYR A 482 23.20 -3.97 27.59
CA TYR A 482 24.61 -3.78 27.94
C TYR A 482 25.19 -2.62 27.16
N LYS A 483 26.02 -1.83 27.84
CA LYS A 483 26.83 -0.77 27.24
C LYS A 483 28.29 -1.19 27.29
N CYS A 484 29.03 -0.93 26.21
CA CYS A 484 30.41 -1.37 26.04
C CYS A 484 31.33 -0.93 27.20
N SER A 485 31.25 0.34 27.61
CA SER A 485 31.91 0.88 28.80
C SER A 485 31.32 2.25 29.16
N ASP A 486 31.76 2.89 30.25
CA ASP A 486 31.32 4.25 30.56
C ASP A 486 31.65 5.25 29.43
N ALA A 487 32.83 5.12 28.83
CA ALA A 487 33.32 6.00 27.77
C ALA A 487 32.81 5.64 26.37
N CYS A 488 32.39 4.40 26.12
CA CYS A 488 31.92 3.95 24.80
C CYS A 488 30.39 3.81 24.78
N PRO A 489 29.65 4.60 23.98
CA PRO A 489 28.19 4.57 23.95
C PRO A 489 27.62 3.33 23.26
N TYR A 490 28.45 2.50 22.62
CA TYR A 490 27.98 1.31 21.90
C TYR A 490 27.17 0.38 22.83
N MET A 491 25.91 0.14 22.48
CA MET A 491 25.02 -0.75 23.22
C MET A 491 24.78 -2.05 22.46
N PHE A 492 24.52 -3.11 23.21
CA PHE A 492 24.17 -4.42 22.66
C PHE A 492 23.27 -5.18 23.65
N HIS A 493 22.62 -6.21 23.14
CA HIS A 493 21.87 -7.17 23.95
C HIS A 493 22.32 -8.57 23.56
N PHE A 494 22.22 -9.51 24.48
CA PHE A 494 22.49 -10.92 24.19
C PHE A 494 21.22 -11.60 23.68
N GLU A 495 21.34 -12.30 22.57
CA GLU A 495 20.26 -13.11 22.01
C GLU A 495 20.35 -14.55 22.54
N GLY A 496 19.23 -15.12 22.98
CA GLY A 496 19.17 -16.49 23.51
C GLY A 496 19.63 -16.66 24.96
N CYS A 497 19.69 -17.91 25.45
CA CYS A 497 20.01 -18.25 26.84
C CYS A 497 21.53 -18.23 27.16
N GLY A 498 22.30 -17.38 26.47
CA GLY A 498 23.61 -16.92 26.94
C GLY A 498 24.82 -17.84 26.81
N ARG A 499 24.87 -18.70 25.79
CA ARG A 499 26.18 -19.20 25.32
C ARG A 499 26.61 -18.36 24.11
N PRO A 500 27.67 -17.54 24.22
CA PRO A 500 28.19 -16.83 23.07
C PRO A 500 28.97 -17.80 22.18
N TYR A 501 28.46 -18.01 20.98
CA TYR A 501 29.27 -18.13 19.77
C TYR A 501 29.24 -16.70 19.21
N GLU A 502 30.03 -15.74 19.70
CA GLU A 502 31.39 -15.42 19.25
C GLU A 502 31.90 -14.26 20.11
N LEU A 503 33.20 -14.25 20.46
CA LEU A 503 33.86 -13.04 20.96
C LEU A 503 33.80 -11.98 19.86
N ASN A 504 33.01 -10.93 20.08
CA ASN A 504 32.87 -9.83 19.13
C ASN A 504 33.68 -8.63 19.58
N LYS A 505 34.29 -7.91 18.64
CA LYS A 505 34.95 -6.63 18.93
C LYS A 505 33.94 -5.50 18.79
N CYS A 506 33.91 -4.60 19.76
CA CYS A 506 33.09 -3.39 19.68
C CYS A 506 33.45 -2.62 18.40
N PRO A 507 32.50 -2.31 17.50
CA PRO A 507 32.79 -1.61 16.25
C PRO A 507 33.44 -0.24 16.46
N MET A 508 33.13 0.43 17.58
CA MET A 508 33.61 1.77 17.92
C MET A 508 35.00 1.77 18.56
N CYS A 509 35.18 1.04 19.67
CA CYS A 509 36.45 1.07 20.43
C CYS A 509 37.32 -0.18 20.27
N LYS A 510 36.90 -1.14 19.45
CA LYS A 510 37.59 -2.40 19.13
C LYS A 510 37.90 -3.33 20.31
N THR A 511 37.48 -2.97 21.52
CA THR A 511 37.59 -3.83 22.70
C THR A 511 36.58 -4.96 22.64
N ASP A 512 36.94 -6.11 23.21
CA ASP A 512 36.08 -7.29 23.22
C ASP A 512 34.77 -6.99 23.95
N ILE A 513 33.65 -7.41 23.37
CA ILE A 513 32.31 -7.35 23.95
C ILE A 513 31.70 -8.74 23.88
N GLY A 514 30.89 -9.09 24.86
CA GLY A 514 30.41 -10.47 24.96
C GLY A 514 30.08 -10.88 26.38
N ALA A 515 29.60 -12.11 26.49
CA ALA A 515 29.41 -12.80 27.76
C ALA A 515 30.37 -14.00 27.83
N THR A 516 30.65 -14.51 29.01
CA THR A 516 31.22 -15.87 29.18
C THR A 516 30.11 -16.89 29.46
N GLU A 517 29.01 -16.44 30.06
CA GLU A 517 27.80 -17.20 30.37
C GLU A 517 26.58 -16.26 30.30
N TYR A 518 25.37 -16.80 30.41
CA TYR A 518 24.15 -15.99 30.42
C TYR A 518 24.18 -14.95 31.53
N ASN A 519 23.96 -13.69 31.15
CA ASN A 519 24.07 -12.51 32.01
C ASN A 519 25.40 -12.32 32.74
N LYS A 520 26.48 -12.99 32.31
CA LYS A 520 27.82 -12.77 32.83
C LYS A 520 28.69 -12.16 31.74
N PRO A 521 28.76 -10.83 31.66
CA PRO A 521 29.64 -10.16 30.69
C PRO A 521 31.09 -10.61 30.90
N ILE A 522 31.88 -10.64 29.82
CA ILE A 522 33.31 -10.92 29.92
C ILE A 522 33.99 -9.93 30.89
N ILE A 523 34.88 -10.46 31.74
CA ILE A 523 35.63 -9.67 32.72
C ILE A 523 36.78 -8.96 32.00
N ARG A 524 36.74 -7.63 31.94
CA ARG A 524 37.75 -6.80 31.28
C ARG A 524 37.81 -5.38 31.86
N ILE A 525 38.80 -4.60 31.44
CA ILE A 525 38.99 -3.18 31.80
C ILE A 525 39.00 -2.32 30.52
N PRO A 526 38.19 -1.25 30.42
CA PRO A 526 37.08 -0.90 31.30
C PRO A 526 35.93 -1.92 31.23
N PRO A 527 35.15 -2.10 32.32
CA PRO A 527 34.10 -3.11 32.37
C PRO A 527 32.92 -2.76 31.45
N GLN A 528 32.23 -3.79 31.00
CA GLN A 528 30.92 -3.65 30.35
C GLN A 528 29.87 -3.31 31.40
N LEU A 529 28.96 -2.39 31.08
CA LEU A 529 27.93 -1.95 32.01
C LEU A 529 26.63 -2.69 31.71
N GLN A 530 26.09 -3.33 32.73
CA GLN A 530 24.79 -3.99 32.69
C GLN A 530 23.73 -3.02 33.20
N MET A 531 22.68 -2.79 32.40
CA MET A 531 21.61 -1.83 32.71
C MET A 531 20.26 -2.53 32.63
N PRO A 532 19.33 -2.33 33.59
CA PRO A 532 17.94 -2.76 33.43
C PRO A 532 17.33 -2.17 32.14
N ILE A 533 16.43 -2.91 31.49
CA ILE A 533 15.87 -2.50 30.19
C ILE A 533 15.26 -1.10 30.24
N GLU A 534 14.51 -0.75 31.29
CA GLU A 534 13.85 0.55 31.42
C GLU A 534 14.88 1.68 31.49
N VAL A 535 15.96 1.48 32.26
CA VAL A 535 17.07 2.43 32.37
C VAL A 535 17.83 2.54 31.05
N GLY A 536 18.01 1.41 30.36
CA GLY A 536 18.60 1.35 29.03
C GLY A 536 17.78 2.12 28.00
N PHE A 537 16.46 1.94 27.99
CA PHE A 537 15.56 2.64 27.09
C PHE A 537 15.55 4.15 27.36
N GLN A 538 15.54 4.56 28.63
CA GLN A 538 15.67 5.97 28.99
C GLN A 538 17.00 6.55 28.53
N PHE A 539 18.11 5.82 28.73
CA PHE A 539 19.42 6.26 28.26
C PHE A 539 19.47 6.44 26.73
N ILE A 540 18.88 5.49 25.99
CA ILE A 540 18.78 5.59 24.53
C ILE A 540 17.96 6.82 24.14
N ALA A 541 16.79 7.03 24.75
CA ALA A 541 15.94 8.19 24.49
C ALA A 541 16.66 9.52 24.76
N ASP A 542 17.37 9.62 25.88
CA ASP A 542 18.15 10.80 26.24
C ASP A 542 19.32 11.03 25.26
N TYR A 543 19.97 9.95 24.80
CA TYR A 543 21.06 10.04 23.83
C TYR A 543 20.56 10.48 22.45
N VAL A 544 19.45 9.91 21.98
CA VAL A 544 18.80 10.35 20.73
C VAL A 544 18.39 11.81 20.82
N LYS A 545 17.74 12.23 21.91
CA LYS A 545 17.33 13.63 22.09
C LYS A 545 18.53 14.58 21.99
N LYS A 546 19.64 14.26 22.67
CA LYS A 546 20.89 15.05 22.57
C LYS A 546 21.50 15.03 21.18
N TYR A 547 21.31 13.96 20.42
CA TYR A 547 21.77 13.87 19.05
C TYR A 547 20.88 14.63 18.06
N ASP A 548 19.58 14.70 18.32
CA ASP A 548 18.62 15.51 17.56
C ASP A 548 18.85 17.02 17.74
N GLU A 549 19.40 17.41 18.88
CA GLU A 549 19.84 18.79 19.18
C GLU A 549 21.14 19.20 18.47
N LYS A 550 21.92 18.26 17.91
CA LYS A 550 23.15 18.57 17.17
C LYS A 550 22.84 19.00 15.74
N ASP A 551 23.57 20.01 15.26
CA ASP A 551 23.51 20.43 13.87
C ASP A 551 24.16 19.38 12.96
N ARG A 552 23.41 18.91 11.95
CA ARG A 552 23.81 17.87 11.00
C ARG A 552 23.96 18.47 9.61
N LEU A 553 24.99 19.27 9.46
CA LEU A 553 25.27 19.97 8.21
C LEU A 553 25.81 18.97 7.18
N GLY A 554 25.40 19.11 5.92
CA GLY A 554 25.88 18.27 4.82
C GLY A 554 25.04 17.04 4.50
N TYR A 555 25.51 16.35 3.47
CA TYR A 555 25.00 15.05 3.05
C TYR A 555 25.81 13.95 3.73
N HIS A 556 25.14 13.06 4.46
CA HIS A 556 25.79 12.02 5.27
C HIS A 556 25.20 10.63 5.08
N ASN A 557 24.44 10.40 4.00
CA ASN A 557 24.07 9.04 3.61
C ASN A 557 25.30 8.35 2.99
N ILE A 558 25.57 7.14 3.47
CA ILE A 558 26.71 6.32 3.05
C ILE A 558 26.29 4.92 2.60
N THR A 559 25.01 4.57 2.76
CA THR A 559 24.47 3.27 2.36
C THR A 559 24.15 3.28 0.87
N ASP A 560 24.38 2.16 0.20
CA ASP A 560 23.99 2.00 -1.20
C ASP A 560 22.47 1.88 -1.34
N ALA A 561 21.94 2.29 -2.50
CA ALA A 561 20.50 2.25 -2.78
C ALA A 561 19.92 0.83 -2.68
N GLU A 562 20.70 -0.21 -2.93
CA GLU A 562 20.21 -1.60 -2.83
C GLU A 562 19.99 -2.07 -1.40
N GLU A 563 20.62 -1.43 -0.41
CA GLU A 563 20.42 -1.72 1.01
C GLU A 563 19.14 -1.07 1.55
N SER A 564 18.59 -0.08 0.83
CA SER A 564 17.36 0.62 1.21
C SER A 564 16.14 -0.29 1.15
N ASN A 565 15.37 -0.35 2.25
CA ASN A 565 14.16 -1.17 2.37
C ASN A 565 12.89 -0.40 2.77
N VAL A 566 11.71 -1.01 2.56
CA VAL A 566 10.39 -0.39 2.80
C VAL A 566 10.17 0.05 4.26
N GLY A 567 10.85 -0.57 5.23
CA GLY A 567 10.66 -0.33 6.66
C GLY A 567 11.47 0.83 7.24
N GLU A 568 12.44 1.38 6.50
CA GLU A 568 13.31 2.45 6.99
C GLU A 568 12.55 3.75 7.28
N LYS A 569 12.81 4.33 8.44
CA LYS A 569 12.29 5.63 8.84
C LYS A 569 13.15 6.28 9.92
N SER A 570 13.11 7.61 9.98
CA SER A 570 13.59 8.38 11.12
C SER A 570 12.71 8.10 12.36
N GLU A 571 13.28 8.23 13.55
CA GLU A 571 12.58 7.90 14.80
C GLU A 571 11.36 8.78 15.06
N HIS A 572 11.46 10.07 14.75
CA HIS A 572 10.38 11.04 14.98
C HIS A 572 9.23 10.92 13.97
N LEU A 573 9.39 10.10 12.93
CA LEU A 573 8.36 9.81 11.93
C LEU A 573 7.58 8.56 12.30
N ASN A 574 6.28 8.59 12.05
CA ASN A 574 5.39 7.47 12.30
C ASN A 574 5.43 6.48 11.14
N ARG A 575 5.57 6.94 9.89
CA ARG A 575 5.54 6.11 8.67
C ARG A 575 6.84 6.20 7.86
N SER A 576 7.25 5.07 7.28
CA SER A 576 8.42 5.03 6.39
C SER A 576 8.15 5.70 5.04
N ILE A 577 6.91 5.72 4.55
CA ILE A 577 6.60 6.45 3.30
C ILE A 577 6.88 7.96 3.41
N SER A 578 6.66 8.55 4.60
CA SER A 578 7.00 9.95 4.88
C SER A 578 8.51 10.19 4.74
N PHE A 579 9.31 9.30 5.33
CA PHE A 579 10.76 9.32 5.20
C PHE A 579 11.19 9.18 3.73
N ARG A 580 10.62 8.21 3.01
CA ARG A 580 10.94 7.96 1.59
C ARG A 580 10.60 9.14 0.70
N PHE A 581 9.48 9.81 0.92
CA PHE A 581 9.12 11.02 0.19
C PHE A 581 10.18 12.13 0.39
N MET A 582 10.64 12.34 1.63
CA MET A 582 11.65 13.35 1.94
C MET A 582 13.04 13.00 1.41
N HIS A 583 13.43 11.73 1.51
CA HIS A 583 14.67 11.21 0.96
C HIS A 583 14.69 11.36 -0.57
N MET A 584 13.57 11.01 -1.24
CA MET A 584 13.37 11.23 -2.68
C MET A 584 13.49 12.71 -3.05
N LEU A 585 12.90 13.62 -2.27
CA LEU A 585 12.99 15.07 -2.50
C LEU A 585 14.44 15.57 -2.42
N THR A 586 15.19 15.14 -1.40
CA THR A 586 16.62 15.48 -1.25
C THR A 586 17.43 14.96 -2.44
N HIS A 587 17.22 13.71 -2.86
CA HIS A 587 17.93 13.13 -3.99
C HIS A 587 17.57 13.73 -5.34
N ALA A 588 16.30 14.06 -5.56
CA ALA A 588 15.85 14.78 -6.75
C ALA A 588 16.53 16.17 -6.85
N THR A 589 16.64 16.87 -5.72
CA THR A 589 17.30 18.18 -5.64
C THR A 589 18.79 18.08 -5.98
N LEU A 590 19.50 17.14 -5.36
CA LEU A 590 20.94 16.93 -5.61
C LEU A 590 21.20 16.46 -7.05
N LEU A 591 20.33 15.61 -7.59
CA LEU A 591 20.39 15.16 -8.98
C LEU A 591 20.24 16.32 -9.96
N ILE A 592 19.29 17.26 -9.72
CA ILE A 592 19.14 18.45 -10.57
C ILE A 592 20.38 19.34 -10.53
N LEU A 593 20.93 19.57 -9.33
CA LEU A 593 22.11 20.43 -9.18
C LEU A 593 23.33 19.83 -9.88
N HIS A 594 23.47 18.50 -9.85
CA HIS A 594 24.52 17.80 -10.58
C HIS A 594 24.30 17.89 -12.12
N GLU A 595 23.08 17.66 -12.60
CA GLU A 595 22.74 17.67 -14.02
C GLU A 595 22.84 19.07 -14.65
N LEU A 596 22.67 20.13 -13.87
CA LEU A 596 22.87 21.51 -14.30
C LEU A 596 24.32 22.01 -14.11
N GLU A 597 25.26 21.12 -13.75
CA GLU A 597 26.68 21.41 -13.53
C GLU A 597 26.91 22.48 -12.45
N LEU A 598 26.14 22.42 -11.36
CA LEU A 598 26.23 23.34 -10.22
C LEU A 598 26.96 22.72 -9.02
N LEU A 599 27.14 21.40 -9.02
CA LEU A 599 28.00 20.68 -8.06
C LEU A 599 29.37 20.45 -8.71
N THR A 600 30.41 21.12 -8.18
CA THR A 600 31.74 21.20 -8.80
C THR A 600 32.82 20.37 -8.10
N ASN A 601 32.52 19.75 -6.95
CA ASN A 601 33.52 19.11 -6.08
C ASN A 601 33.32 17.59 -5.90
N SER A 602 34.43 16.87 -5.72
CA SER A 602 34.52 15.40 -5.55
C SER A 602 34.12 14.86 -4.17
N THR A 603 33.72 15.73 -3.23
CA THR A 603 33.40 15.32 -1.85
C THR A 603 31.95 14.85 -1.67
N LEU A 604 31.06 15.19 -2.59
CA LEU A 604 29.71 14.64 -2.65
C LEU A 604 29.68 13.38 -3.52
N PRO A 605 28.73 12.46 -3.27
CA PRO A 605 28.51 11.32 -4.15
C PRO A 605 28.26 11.70 -5.61
N SER A 606 28.49 10.74 -6.50
CA SER A 606 28.32 10.95 -7.95
C SER A 606 26.85 11.13 -8.33
N ARG A 607 26.61 11.66 -9.53
CA ARG A 607 25.27 11.70 -10.14
C ARG A 607 24.55 10.35 -10.08
N ASP A 608 25.25 9.28 -10.47
CA ASP A 608 24.64 7.94 -10.58
C ASP A 608 24.22 7.42 -9.20
N TYR A 609 24.93 7.80 -8.13
CA TYR A 609 24.52 7.52 -6.76
C TYR A 609 23.18 8.18 -6.42
N PHE A 610 23.03 9.49 -6.66
CA PHE A 610 21.76 10.19 -6.39
C PHE A 610 20.61 9.68 -7.27
N ARG A 611 20.90 9.35 -8.53
CA ARG A 611 19.93 8.72 -9.44
C ARG A 611 19.43 7.39 -8.88
N ASN A 612 20.34 6.49 -8.51
CA ASN A 612 19.98 5.17 -8.02
C ASN A 612 19.13 5.25 -6.75
N HIS A 613 19.46 6.15 -5.83
CA HIS A 613 18.63 6.37 -4.64
C HIS A 613 17.26 6.94 -4.98
N PHE A 614 17.17 7.95 -5.85
CA PHE A 614 15.88 8.50 -6.29
C PHE A 614 14.99 7.42 -6.92
N GLU A 615 15.52 6.62 -7.86
CA GLU A 615 14.78 5.55 -8.52
C GLU A 615 14.32 4.48 -7.52
N LYS A 616 15.18 4.13 -6.55
CA LYS A 616 14.83 3.21 -5.47
C LYS A 616 13.71 3.77 -4.59
N ASP A 617 13.83 5.02 -4.13
CA ASP A 617 12.80 5.64 -3.29
C ASP A 617 11.46 5.75 -4.03
N TYR A 618 11.46 6.07 -5.33
CA TYR A 618 10.26 6.05 -6.18
C TYR A 618 9.58 4.67 -6.19
N VAL A 619 10.36 3.60 -6.36
CA VAL A 619 9.83 2.22 -6.34
C VAL A 619 9.30 1.85 -4.96
N LEU A 620 10.02 2.19 -3.88
CA LEU A 620 9.61 1.91 -2.51
C LEU A 620 8.31 2.65 -2.15
N ILE A 621 8.15 3.91 -2.57
CA ILE A 621 6.89 4.67 -2.42
C ILE A 621 5.75 3.96 -3.17
N GLY A 622 5.97 3.56 -4.44
CA GLY A 622 4.97 2.84 -5.22
C GLY A 622 4.52 1.53 -4.58
N GLN A 623 5.45 0.78 -3.96
CA GLN A 623 5.15 -0.44 -3.20
C GLN A 623 4.26 -0.14 -1.98
N GLN A 624 4.55 0.93 -1.24
CA GLN A 624 3.79 1.34 -0.06
C GLN A 624 2.39 1.88 -0.38
N CYS A 625 2.23 2.51 -1.53
CA CYS A 625 0.94 2.97 -2.04
C CYS A 625 0.07 1.82 -2.59
N GLY A 626 0.66 0.66 -2.90
CA GLY A 626 -0.03 -0.46 -3.53
C GLY A 626 -0.34 -0.27 -5.02
N ASP A 627 0.27 0.74 -5.66
CA ASP A 627 0.15 1.03 -7.10
C ASP A 627 1.48 1.60 -7.63
N ILE A 628 2.39 0.71 -8.04
CA ILE A 628 3.71 1.10 -8.57
C ILE A 628 3.59 1.80 -9.93
N GLU A 629 2.58 1.44 -10.72
CA GLU A 629 2.43 1.94 -12.09
C GLU A 629 2.01 3.41 -12.10
N ASN A 630 1.06 3.77 -11.24
CA ASN A 630 0.46 5.11 -11.21
C ASN A 630 0.92 5.98 -10.03
N CYS A 631 1.87 5.53 -9.21
CA CYS A 631 2.36 6.32 -8.07
C CYS A 631 2.87 7.72 -8.45
N HIS A 632 3.37 7.92 -9.68
CA HIS A 632 3.75 9.24 -10.18
C HIS A 632 2.60 10.26 -10.19
N VAL A 633 1.36 9.82 -10.47
CA VAL A 633 0.17 10.69 -10.46
C VAL A 633 -0.08 11.23 -9.05
N TRP A 634 0.02 10.35 -8.06
CA TRP A 634 -0.10 10.73 -6.66
C TRP A 634 1.03 11.69 -6.25
N LEU A 635 2.27 11.41 -6.66
CA LEU A 635 3.41 12.30 -6.42
C LEU A 635 3.22 13.69 -7.06
N PHE A 636 2.68 13.78 -8.28
CA PHE A 636 2.34 15.07 -8.91
C PHE A 636 1.34 15.85 -8.05
N ARG A 637 0.28 15.19 -7.58
CA ARG A 637 -0.72 15.80 -6.69
C ARG A 637 -0.10 16.29 -5.39
N LEU A 638 0.75 15.49 -4.73
CA LEU A 638 1.43 15.89 -3.51
C LEU A 638 2.33 17.11 -3.72
N ILE A 639 3.15 17.11 -4.77
CA ILE A 639 4.07 18.22 -5.06
C ILE A 639 3.29 19.49 -5.36
N ASN A 640 2.20 19.40 -6.14
CA ASN A 640 1.30 20.53 -6.39
C ASN A 640 0.72 21.09 -5.08
N HIS A 641 0.31 20.22 -4.14
CA HIS A 641 -0.28 20.64 -2.88
C HIS A 641 0.73 21.32 -1.94
N MET A 642 2.03 21.08 -2.09
CA MET A 642 3.05 21.82 -1.33
C MET A 642 3.09 23.33 -1.63
N LEU A 643 2.37 23.81 -2.65
CA LEU A 643 2.17 25.24 -2.92
C LEU A 643 1.27 25.93 -1.89
N ASP A 644 0.51 25.17 -1.11
CA ASP A 644 -0.34 25.71 -0.05
C ASP A 644 0.50 26.43 1.02
N GLU A 645 -0.03 27.56 1.52
CA GLU A 645 0.67 28.43 2.49
C GLU A 645 1.06 27.70 3.78
N THR A 646 0.35 26.63 4.15
CA THR A 646 0.64 25.82 5.34
C THR A 646 2.02 25.16 5.31
N PHE A 647 2.60 24.95 4.12
CA PHE A 647 3.93 24.36 3.97
C PHE A 647 5.06 25.40 3.91
N LEU A 648 4.74 26.71 3.90
CA LEU A 648 5.70 27.81 3.75
C LEU A 648 6.33 28.25 5.09
N LEU A 649 7.01 27.32 5.77
CA LEU A 649 7.73 27.62 7.01
C LEU A 649 8.90 28.59 6.76
N LYS A 650 8.89 29.74 7.43
CA LYS A 650 9.91 30.79 7.26
C LYS A 650 11.24 30.41 7.93
N GLY A 651 12.34 30.56 7.19
CA GLY A 651 13.72 30.43 7.68
C GLY A 651 14.58 29.47 6.86
N ILE A 652 15.77 29.15 7.37
CA ILE A 652 16.74 28.25 6.73
C ILE A 652 16.87 26.96 7.52
N LEU A 653 17.00 25.83 6.81
CA LEU A 653 17.28 24.51 7.38
C LEU A 653 18.75 24.39 7.83
N ASN A 654 19.18 25.18 8.80
CA ASN A 654 20.55 25.17 9.33
C ASN A 654 20.70 24.37 10.64
N LYS A 655 19.60 23.81 11.17
CA LYS A 655 19.58 23.01 12.39
C LYS A 655 18.75 21.76 12.16
N ASN A 656 19.16 20.65 12.76
CA ASN A 656 18.44 19.38 12.67
C ASN A 656 17.01 19.48 13.27
N GLN A 657 16.81 20.30 14.31
CA GLN A 657 15.47 20.54 14.87
C GLN A 657 14.47 21.10 13.83
N LYS A 658 14.94 21.95 12.90
CA LYS A 658 14.09 22.50 11.83
C LYS A 658 13.78 21.46 10.75
N VAL A 659 14.73 20.54 10.51
CA VAL A 659 14.48 19.38 9.65
C VAL A 659 13.40 18.48 10.26
N ILE A 660 13.49 18.19 11.56
CA ILE A 660 12.46 17.42 12.28
C ILE A 660 11.09 18.13 12.21
N GLU A 661 11.07 19.45 12.38
CA GLU A 661 9.85 20.26 12.24
C GLU A 661 9.24 20.14 10.84
N LEU A 662 10.05 20.29 9.78
CA LEU A 662 9.60 20.12 8.40
C LEU A 662 9.11 18.70 8.11
N GLU A 663 9.84 17.69 8.58
CA GLU A 663 9.52 16.28 8.39
C GLU A 663 8.19 15.89 9.04
N LYS A 664 7.95 16.37 10.26
CA LYS A 664 6.66 16.19 10.93
C LYS A 664 5.54 16.94 10.23
N LEU A 665 5.79 18.17 9.79
CA LEU A 665 4.79 18.95 9.06
C LEU A 665 4.35 18.22 7.79
N ILE A 666 5.30 17.75 6.98
CA ILE A 666 4.99 17.02 5.75
C ILE A 666 4.32 15.68 6.05
N GLU A 667 4.76 14.92 7.06
CA GLU A 667 4.07 13.69 7.45
C GLU A 667 2.61 13.96 7.85
N GLU A 668 2.39 14.93 8.73
CA GLU A 668 1.10 15.18 9.35
C GLU A 668 0.11 15.92 8.44
N ARG A 669 0.59 16.85 7.60
CA ARG A 669 -0.27 17.73 6.78
C ARG A 669 -0.34 17.31 5.31
N LEU A 670 0.72 16.69 4.78
CA LEU A 670 0.74 16.24 3.38
C LEU A 670 0.44 14.75 3.29
N ILE A 671 1.34 13.90 3.83
CA ILE A 671 1.25 12.45 3.62
C ILE A 671 -0.02 11.88 4.27
N PHE A 672 -0.32 12.20 5.53
CA PHE A 672 -1.50 11.66 6.20
C PHE A 672 -2.83 12.12 5.60
N ALA A 673 -2.88 13.33 5.05
CA ALA A 673 -4.05 13.86 4.37
C ALA A 673 -4.39 13.04 3.11
N HIS A 674 -3.37 12.51 2.42
CA HIS A 674 -3.52 11.87 1.11
C HIS A 674 -3.38 10.34 1.10
N ILE A 675 -2.70 9.75 2.07
CA ILE A 675 -2.28 8.34 2.02
C ILE A 675 -3.43 7.33 2.07
N ASN A 676 -4.59 7.72 2.62
CA ASN A 676 -5.74 6.80 2.71
C ASN A 676 -6.57 6.75 1.42
N SER A 677 -6.48 7.80 0.61
CA SER A 677 -7.27 8.02 -0.59
C SER A 677 -6.46 7.82 -1.87
N VAL A 678 -5.22 7.31 -1.81
CA VAL A 678 -4.31 7.22 -2.98
C VAL A 678 -4.99 6.70 -4.25
N PRO A 679 -5.72 5.57 -4.26
CA PRO A 679 -6.36 5.10 -5.49
C PRO A 679 -7.42 6.07 -6.01
N THR A 680 -8.23 6.63 -5.11
CA THR A 680 -9.25 7.63 -5.44
C THR A 680 -8.59 8.88 -6.00
N GLU A 681 -7.51 9.35 -5.38
CA GLU A 681 -6.82 10.56 -5.79
C GLU A 681 -6.11 10.44 -7.12
N ILE A 682 -5.54 9.27 -7.41
CA ILE A 682 -4.97 8.94 -8.72
C ILE A 682 -6.07 8.99 -9.77
N ASN A 683 -7.22 8.36 -9.52
CA ASN A 683 -8.35 8.35 -10.46
C ASN A 683 -8.94 9.74 -10.68
N GLU A 684 -9.12 10.52 -9.62
CA GLU A 684 -9.55 11.93 -9.69
C GLU A 684 -8.61 12.75 -10.55
N TYR A 685 -7.29 12.63 -10.32
CA TYR A 685 -6.31 13.38 -11.10
C TYR A 685 -6.31 12.95 -12.56
N LYS A 686 -6.34 11.64 -12.84
CA LYS A 686 -6.44 11.10 -14.21
C LYS A 686 -7.68 11.61 -14.93
N ARG A 687 -8.83 11.61 -14.25
CA ARG A 687 -10.10 12.15 -14.78
C ARG A 687 -9.98 13.63 -15.10
N SER A 688 -9.55 14.45 -14.13
CA SER A 688 -9.38 15.90 -14.34
C SER A 688 -8.37 16.21 -15.43
N PHE A 689 -7.29 15.43 -15.55
CA PHE A 689 -6.32 15.57 -16.63
C PHE A 689 -6.92 15.21 -17.98
N ALA A 690 -7.70 14.13 -18.05
CA ALA A 690 -8.39 13.73 -19.27
C ALA A 690 -9.48 14.74 -19.69
N GLU A 691 -10.18 15.36 -18.75
CA GLU A 691 -11.12 16.47 -19.03
C GLU A 691 -10.39 17.71 -19.55
N TYR A 692 -9.23 18.03 -18.95
CA TYR A 692 -8.36 19.11 -19.39
C TYR A 692 -7.89 18.91 -20.84
N THR A 693 -7.51 17.69 -21.23
CA THR A 693 -7.09 17.36 -22.60
C THR A 693 -8.26 17.21 -23.57
N GLN A 694 -9.41 16.66 -23.14
CA GLN A 694 -10.61 16.52 -23.98
C GLN A 694 -11.23 17.85 -24.36
N LYS A 695 -11.16 18.89 -23.52
CA LYS A 695 -11.51 20.26 -23.94
C LYS A 695 -10.70 20.73 -25.17
N GLN A 696 -9.61 20.05 -25.51
CA GLN A 696 -8.77 20.28 -26.68
C GLN A 696 -8.99 19.25 -27.82
N SER A 697 -9.77 18.18 -27.62
CA SER A 697 -10.06 17.13 -28.63
C SER A 697 -11.49 16.57 -28.52
N GLU A 698 -12.27 16.64 -29.59
CA GLU A 698 -13.75 16.41 -29.60
C GLU A 698 -14.26 15.00 -29.24
N SER A 699 -13.42 13.99 -28.94
CA SER A 699 -13.88 12.63 -28.61
C SER A 699 -13.22 12.01 -27.37
N SER A 700 -14.03 11.39 -26.51
CA SER A 700 -13.57 10.57 -25.37
C SER A 700 -12.95 9.26 -25.87
N ARG A 701 -11.69 9.00 -25.53
CA ARG A 701 -10.97 7.77 -25.90
C ARG A 701 -11.57 6.55 -25.22
N LEU A 702 -11.65 5.43 -25.94
CA LEU A 702 -12.14 4.14 -25.42
C LEU A 702 -11.39 3.70 -24.15
N GLU A 703 -10.07 3.93 -24.12
CA GLU A 703 -9.18 3.66 -23.00
C GLU A 703 -9.65 4.29 -21.68
N TYR A 704 -10.25 5.49 -21.72
CA TYR A 704 -10.75 6.12 -20.49
C TYR A 704 -11.96 5.40 -19.88
N PHE A 705 -12.74 4.67 -20.69
CA PHE A 705 -13.82 3.82 -20.20
C PHE A 705 -13.28 2.46 -19.71
N VAL A 706 -12.20 1.95 -20.31
CA VAL A 706 -11.48 0.75 -19.83
C VAL A 706 -10.86 1.02 -18.46
N ASP A 707 -10.21 2.17 -18.30
CA ASP A 707 -9.60 2.64 -17.04
C ASP A 707 -10.63 3.12 -15.99
N GLU A 708 -11.94 3.07 -16.30
CA GLU A 708 -13.04 3.48 -15.42
C GLU A 708 -12.98 4.96 -14.98
N LEU A 709 -12.39 5.82 -15.82
CA LEU A 709 -12.29 7.26 -15.55
C LEU A 709 -13.60 7.99 -15.85
N PHE A 710 -14.31 7.60 -16.91
CA PHE A 710 -15.58 8.18 -17.32
C PHE A 710 -16.68 7.13 -17.44
N GLU A 711 -17.91 7.60 -17.29
CA GLU A 711 -19.12 6.86 -17.60
C GLU A 711 -19.85 7.56 -18.76
N ASN A 712 -20.48 6.79 -19.65
CA ASN A 712 -21.32 7.31 -20.72
C ASN A 712 -22.52 6.38 -20.86
N GLU A 713 -23.49 6.54 -19.95
CA GLU A 713 -24.72 5.73 -19.92
C GLU A 713 -25.47 5.68 -21.27
N PRO A 714 -25.59 6.78 -22.05
CA PRO A 714 -26.20 6.71 -23.39
C PRO A 714 -25.49 5.74 -24.36
N LYS A 715 -24.17 5.61 -24.28
CA LYS A 715 -23.37 4.74 -25.16
C LYS A 715 -23.15 3.34 -24.57
N TYR A 716 -22.96 3.26 -23.26
CA TYR A 716 -22.67 2.07 -22.48
C TYR A 716 -23.65 2.01 -21.30
N PRO A 717 -24.88 1.51 -21.51
CA PRO A 717 -25.87 1.45 -20.44
C PRO A 717 -25.40 0.53 -19.31
N LEU A 718 -25.72 0.90 -18.06
CA LEU A 718 -25.40 0.16 -16.83
C LEU A 718 -23.89 0.02 -16.54
N LEU A 719 -23.03 0.79 -17.20
CA LEU A 719 -21.57 0.66 -17.09
C LEU A 719 -21.08 0.77 -15.64
N LYS A 720 -21.74 1.56 -14.79
CA LYS A 720 -21.45 1.72 -13.35
C LYS A 720 -21.48 0.43 -12.53
N PHE A 721 -22.17 -0.62 -13.02
CA PHE A 721 -22.24 -1.94 -12.40
C PHE A 721 -21.24 -2.95 -12.99
N PHE A 722 -20.78 -2.72 -14.22
CA PHE A 722 -19.77 -3.52 -14.91
C PHE A 722 -18.36 -2.98 -14.67
N ASN A 723 -18.05 -2.78 -13.39
CA ASN A 723 -16.73 -2.39 -12.92
C ASN A 723 -15.81 -3.60 -12.71
N LEU A 724 -14.51 -3.38 -12.85
CA LEU A 724 -13.47 -4.39 -12.76
C LEU A 724 -13.32 -4.94 -11.33
N THR A 725 -13.11 -6.24 -11.23
CA THR A 725 -12.96 -6.98 -9.96
C THR A 725 -11.62 -7.72 -9.94
N ASN A 726 -10.64 -7.21 -9.19
CA ASN A 726 -9.25 -7.69 -9.21
C ASN A 726 -9.02 -9.04 -8.46
N ILE A 727 -10.01 -9.93 -8.44
CA ILE A 727 -10.00 -11.19 -7.67
C ILE A 727 -8.90 -12.14 -8.16
N TYR A 728 -8.65 -12.15 -9.47
CA TYR A 728 -7.70 -13.08 -10.12
C TYR A 728 -6.31 -12.47 -10.40
N ALA A 729 -6.16 -11.15 -10.32
CA ALA A 729 -4.92 -10.47 -10.70
C ALA A 729 -4.10 -9.96 -9.49
N THR A 730 -4.73 -9.76 -8.33
CA THR A 730 -4.01 -9.32 -7.13
C THR A 730 -4.28 -10.26 -5.97
N ASN A 731 -3.24 -10.61 -5.20
CA ASN A 731 -3.43 -11.34 -3.95
C ASN A 731 -4.20 -10.45 -2.96
N PRO A 732 -5.46 -10.78 -2.59
CA PRO A 732 -6.28 -9.92 -1.75
C PRO A 732 -5.70 -9.70 -0.35
N ILE A 733 -4.96 -10.69 0.16
CA ILE A 733 -4.30 -10.63 1.48
C ILE A 733 -3.17 -9.61 1.45
N GLU A 734 -2.33 -9.64 0.42
CA GLU A 734 -1.25 -8.65 0.27
C GLU A 734 -1.80 -7.25 0.04
N LYS A 735 -2.85 -7.10 -0.78
CA LYS A 735 -3.55 -5.81 -0.95
C LYS A 735 -4.11 -5.29 0.37
N PHE A 736 -4.69 -6.16 1.19
CA PHE A 736 -5.18 -5.82 2.52
C PHE A 736 -4.03 -5.45 3.47
N ARG A 737 -2.91 -6.18 3.45
CA ARG A 737 -1.69 -5.90 4.23
C ARG A 737 -1.14 -4.51 3.93
N THR A 738 -0.96 -4.18 2.65
CA THR A 738 -0.46 -2.86 2.21
C THR A 738 -1.40 -1.74 2.64
N LYS A 739 -2.72 -1.92 2.44
CA LYS A 739 -3.72 -0.94 2.91
C LYS A 739 -3.69 -0.75 4.43
N LEU A 740 -3.57 -1.84 5.20
CA LEU A 740 -3.49 -1.78 6.65
C LEU A 740 -2.22 -1.05 7.12
N GLN A 741 -1.10 -1.19 6.42
CA GLN A 741 0.13 -0.46 6.68
C GLN A 741 0.02 1.03 6.31
N ALA A 742 -0.82 1.39 5.33
CA ALA A 742 -1.07 2.77 4.94
C ALA A 742 -1.95 3.54 5.93
N ILE A 743 -2.89 2.89 6.62
CA ILE A 743 -3.83 3.55 7.57
C ILE A 743 -3.05 4.18 8.73
N PRO A 744 -3.08 5.52 8.96
CA PRO A 744 -2.40 6.16 10.10
C PRO A 744 -2.76 5.53 11.45
N TYR A 745 -1.76 5.28 12.29
CA TYR A 745 -1.93 4.63 13.60
C TYR A 745 -2.63 3.25 13.55
N SER A 746 -2.42 2.47 12.49
CA SER A 746 -3.03 1.14 12.32
C SER A 746 -2.78 0.19 13.49
N GLU A 747 -1.59 0.21 14.10
CA GLU A 747 -1.28 -0.56 15.31
C GLU A 747 -2.17 -0.23 16.51
N LYS A 748 -2.71 1.00 16.58
CA LYS A 748 -3.66 1.40 17.62
C LYS A 748 -5.11 1.14 17.22
N LEU A 749 -5.43 1.33 15.94
CA LEU A 749 -6.79 1.19 15.41
C LEU A 749 -7.22 -0.26 15.17
N TYR A 750 -6.25 -1.13 14.89
CA TYR A 750 -6.43 -2.55 14.56
C TYR A 750 -5.29 -3.39 15.17
N PRO A 751 -5.04 -3.31 16.48
CA PRO A 751 -3.85 -3.91 17.11
C PRO A 751 -3.71 -5.39 16.78
N ILE A 752 -4.81 -6.15 16.92
CA ILE A 752 -4.87 -7.58 16.59
C ILE A 752 -4.59 -7.84 15.11
N THR A 753 -5.29 -7.14 14.21
CA THR A 753 -5.15 -7.37 12.77
C THR A 753 -3.76 -6.99 12.28
N THR A 754 -3.22 -5.85 12.73
CA THR A 754 -1.88 -5.41 12.39
C THR A 754 -0.83 -6.38 12.93
N PHE A 755 -0.98 -6.86 14.16
CA PHE A 755 -0.11 -7.89 14.74
C PHE A 755 -0.09 -9.17 13.90
N LEU A 756 -1.25 -9.68 13.47
CA LEU A 756 -1.35 -10.89 12.65
C LEU A 756 -0.78 -10.67 11.24
N MET A 757 -1.20 -9.61 10.54
CA MET A 757 -0.82 -9.34 9.15
C MET A 757 0.68 -9.04 9.00
N ASN A 758 1.31 -8.44 10.01
CA ASN A 758 2.75 -8.18 9.98
C ASN A 758 3.58 -9.47 9.92
N ARG A 759 3.04 -10.60 10.41
CA ARG A 759 3.73 -11.89 10.52
C ARG A 759 2.93 -13.05 9.94
N LEU A 760 2.07 -12.78 8.96
CA LEU A 760 1.15 -13.77 8.42
C LEU A 760 1.87 -15.03 7.94
N GLU A 761 2.91 -14.89 7.11
CA GLU A 761 3.76 -15.99 6.63
C GLU A 761 4.38 -16.82 7.78
N THR A 762 4.67 -16.19 8.92
CA THR A 762 5.20 -16.90 10.10
C THR A 762 4.08 -17.68 10.79
N TYR A 763 2.90 -17.07 10.97
CA TYR A 763 1.76 -17.70 11.63
C TYR A 763 1.06 -18.77 10.80
N GLU A 764 1.19 -18.76 9.48
CA GLU A 764 0.74 -19.84 8.60
C GLU A 764 1.33 -21.21 8.99
N ASN A 765 2.52 -21.23 9.62
CA ASN A 765 3.13 -22.48 10.12
C ASN A 765 2.34 -23.15 11.26
N ILE A 766 1.44 -22.42 11.94
CA ILE A 766 0.63 -22.95 13.05
C ILE A 766 -0.29 -24.08 12.58
N GLN A 767 -0.81 -23.99 11.35
CA GLN A 767 -1.75 -24.99 10.81
C GLN A 767 -1.13 -26.40 10.70
N TYR A 768 0.21 -26.47 10.55
CA TYR A 768 0.95 -27.73 10.41
C TYR A 768 1.22 -28.42 11.75
N LEU A 769 0.96 -27.75 12.89
CA LEU A 769 1.18 -28.33 14.21
C LEU A 769 0.34 -29.59 14.43
N TYR A 770 -0.95 -29.55 14.07
CA TYR A 770 -1.88 -30.64 14.38
C TYR A 770 -1.52 -31.96 13.64
N PRO A 771 -1.26 -31.98 12.32
CA PRO A 771 -0.80 -33.20 11.64
C PRO A 771 0.47 -33.79 12.25
N ILE A 772 1.45 -32.94 12.59
CA ILE A 772 2.73 -33.38 13.16
C ILE A 772 2.53 -33.96 14.57
N VAL A 773 1.79 -33.28 15.44
CA VAL A 773 1.49 -33.75 16.79
C VAL A 773 0.67 -35.04 16.76
N THR A 774 -0.28 -35.17 15.83
CA THR A 774 -1.12 -36.38 15.72
C THR A 774 -0.28 -37.60 15.37
N PHE A 775 0.61 -37.49 14.37
CA PHE A 775 1.48 -38.59 13.99
C PHE A 775 2.47 -38.95 15.11
N THR A 776 3.13 -37.94 15.71
CA THR A 776 4.09 -38.16 16.79
C THR A 776 3.45 -38.76 18.04
N ASN A 777 2.28 -38.28 18.46
CA ASN A 777 1.53 -38.87 19.57
C ASN A 777 1.10 -40.31 19.28
N TYR A 778 0.67 -40.61 18.05
CA TYR A 778 0.37 -41.97 17.64
C TYR A 778 1.59 -42.88 17.76
N LEU A 779 2.76 -42.43 17.28
CA LEU A 779 4.02 -43.15 17.43
C LEU A 779 4.41 -43.34 18.91
N ILE A 780 4.24 -42.33 19.75
CA ILE A 780 4.46 -42.42 21.20
C ILE A 780 3.52 -43.47 21.80
N HIS A 781 2.21 -43.41 21.55
CA HIS A 781 1.27 -44.41 22.07
C HIS A 781 1.61 -45.84 21.62
N LYS A 782 2.08 -46.00 20.39
CA LYS A 782 2.42 -47.29 19.79
C LYS A 782 3.75 -47.86 20.33
N PHE A 783 4.77 -47.02 20.47
CA PHE A 783 6.16 -47.44 20.69
C PHE A 783 6.75 -47.05 22.05
N ASN A 784 6.15 -46.13 22.80
CA ASN A 784 6.69 -45.69 24.09
C ASN A 784 6.80 -46.87 25.06
N HIS A 785 7.99 -47.06 25.64
CA HIS A 785 8.41 -48.23 26.43
C HIS A 785 8.39 -49.61 25.73
N ARG A 786 7.95 -49.71 24.46
CA ARG A 786 7.84 -50.95 23.69
C ARG A 786 8.95 -51.13 22.64
N LEU A 787 9.57 -50.05 22.18
CA LEU A 787 10.70 -50.05 21.25
C LEU A 787 11.96 -49.52 21.96
N LYS A 788 13.08 -50.27 21.93
CA LYS A 788 14.35 -49.77 22.46
C LYS A 788 14.90 -48.69 21.53
N ARG A 789 15.55 -47.67 22.10
CA ARG A 789 16.04 -46.51 21.32
C ARG A 789 17.08 -46.89 20.26
N ASN A 790 17.93 -47.87 20.55
CA ASN A 790 18.90 -48.38 19.56
C ASN A 790 18.21 -49.01 18.35
N ASP A 791 17.07 -49.67 18.56
CA ASP A 791 16.30 -50.29 17.47
C ASP A 791 15.57 -49.19 16.66
N ALA A 792 15.06 -48.16 17.35
CA ALA A 792 14.46 -46.98 16.71
C ALA A 792 15.47 -46.16 15.88
N ALA A 793 16.75 -46.19 16.23
CA ALA A 793 17.82 -45.48 15.52
C ALA A 793 18.30 -46.19 14.25
N VAL A 794 17.89 -47.45 14.04
CA VAL A 794 18.33 -48.29 12.92
C VAL A 794 17.17 -48.61 11.96
N GLN A 795 15.93 -48.63 12.45
CA GLN A 795 14.77 -48.87 11.60
C GLN A 795 14.19 -47.59 11.00
N THR A 796 13.90 -47.67 9.71
CA THR A 796 13.31 -46.57 8.93
C THR A 796 11.81 -46.49 9.15
N ILE A 797 11.22 -45.34 8.82
CA ILE A 797 9.76 -45.16 8.87
C ILE A 797 9.07 -46.14 7.90
N GLU A 798 9.66 -46.39 6.73
CA GLU A 798 9.14 -47.33 5.71
C GLU A 798 8.86 -48.73 6.25
N TYR A 799 9.72 -49.24 7.13
CA TYR A 799 9.53 -50.56 7.74
C TYR A 799 8.17 -50.69 8.45
N TYR A 800 7.76 -49.63 9.16
CA TYR A 800 6.51 -49.60 9.92
C TYR A 800 5.29 -49.25 9.07
N LEU A 801 5.49 -48.61 7.92
CA LEU A 801 4.44 -48.38 6.93
C LEU A 801 4.05 -49.66 6.20
N THR A 802 4.98 -50.60 6.06
CA THR A 802 4.80 -51.81 5.23
C THR A 802 4.55 -53.09 6.03
N ASN A 803 5.11 -53.22 7.24
CA ASN A 803 5.10 -54.48 8.00
C ASN A 803 4.26 -54.47 9.29
N GLY A 804 3.53 -53.38 9.58
CA GLY A 804 2.71 -53.23 10.78
C GLY A 804 1.27 -53.77 10.62
N PRO A 805 0.63 -54.28 11.70
CA PRO A 805 -0.78 -54.74 11.67
C PRO A 805 -1.80 -53.60 11.47
N ASP A 806 -1.35 -52.36 11.58
CA ASP A 806 -2.07 -51.09 11.46
C ASP A 806 -1.44 -50.18 10.38
N CYS A 807 -0.87 -50.80 9.34
CA CYS A 807 -0.18 -50.15 8.23
C CYS A 807 -1.04 -49.08 7.54
N GLU A 808 -2.35 -49.34 7.38
CA GLU A 808 -3.27 -48.40 6.73
C GLU A 808 -3.46 -47.11 7.56
N THR A 809 -3.64 -47.24 8.87
CA THR A 809 -3.77 -46.09 9.79
C THR A 809 -2.45 -45.33 9.90
N THR A 810 -1.32 -46.06 10.02
CA THR A 810 0.02 -45.46 10.06
C THR A 810 0.32 -44.70 8.78
N SER A 811 -0.03 -45.25 7.62
CA SER A 811 0.19 -44.64 6.30
C SER A 811 -0.62 -43.37 6.11
N LYS A 812 -1.87 -43.36 6.56
CA LYS A 812 -2.72 -42.16 6.51
C LYS A 812 -2.14 -41.03 7.36
N LEU A 813 -1.78 -41.31 8.61
CA LEU A 813 -1.21 -40.30 9.52
C LEU A 813 0.17 -39.84 9.05
N TYR A 814 1.00 -40.75 8.54
CA TYR A 814 2.31 -40.42 7.97
C TYR A 814 2.19 -39.51 6.75
N LYS A 815 1.23 -39.75 5.85
CA LYS A 815 1.01 -38.89 4.67
C LYS A 815 0.66 -37.47 5.10
N SER A 816 -0.30 -37.30 6.01
CA SER A 816 -0.66 -35.99 6.55
C SER A 816 0.50 -35.30 7.27
N PHE A 817 1.32 -36.05 8.01
CA PHE A 817 2.56 -35.53 8.61
C PHE A 817 3.56 -35.09 7.55
N LEU A 818 3.81 -35.91 6.53
CA LEU A 818 4.81 -35.65 5.50
C LEU A 818 4.44 -34.42 4.67
N ASP A 819 3.16 -34.28 4.32
CA ASP A 819 2.63 -33.09 3.66
C ASP A 819 2.88 -31.86 4.55
N ALA A 820 2.45 -31.89 5.81
CA ALA A 820 2.67 -30.78 6.74
C ALA A 820 4.15 -30.47 7.00
N TRP A 821 5.03 -31.48 7.05
CA TRP A 821 6.45 -31.32 7.32
C TRP A 821 7.17 -30.59 6.18
N TYR A 822 6.86 -30.90 4.92
CA TYR A 822 7.49 -30.28 3.76
C TYR A 822 6.90 -28.90 3.41
N GLU A 823 5.72 -28.55 3.94
CA GLU A 823 5.11 -27.23 3.80
C GLU A 823 5.58 -26.23 4.90
N LEU A 824 6.33 -26.69 5.91
CA LEU A 824 6.89 -25.82 6.93
C LEU A 824 7.92 -24.86 6.34
N ASN A 825 7.69 -23.57 6.52
CA ASN A 825 8.61 -22.51 6.09
C ASN A 825 9.13 -21.74 7.32
N LEU A 826 9.86 -22.45 8.18
CA LEU A 826 10.51 -21.87 9.36
C LEU A 826 11.98 -21.58 9.04
N LYS A 827 12.34 -20.29 8.94
CA LYS A 827 13.73 -19.85 8.68
C LYS A 827 14.72 -20.37 9.73
N GLU A 828 14.30 -20.38 10.99
CA GLU A 828 15.08 -20.87 12.13
C GLU A 828 14.17 -21.52 13.17
N VAL A 829 14.61 -22.62 13.78
CA VAL A 829 13.90 -23.31 14.87
C VAL A 829 14.79 -23.44 16.10
N ARG A 830 14.17 -23.36 17.29
CA ARG A 830 14.90 -23.29 18.56
C ARG A 830 14.49 -24.40 19.53
N TYR A 831 15.48 -25.08 20.10
CA TYR A 831 15.34 -26.00 21.23
C TYR A 831 16.39 -25.65 22.28
N ASP A 832 15.97 -25.26 23.49
CA ASP A 832 16.86 -24.67 24.51
C ASP A 832 17.75 -23.53 23.94
N CYS A 833 19.07 -23.72 23.93
CA CYS A 833 20.08 -22.80 23.35
C CYS A 833 20.39 -23.04 21.87
N GLN A 834 19.89 -24.12 21.28
CA GLN A 834 20.29 -24.55 19.94
C GLN A 834 19.36 -23.94 18.91
N THR A 835 19.94 -23.21 17.96
CA THR A 835 19.26 -22.76 16.75
C THR A 835 19.66 -23.69 15.61
N ALA A 836 18.67 -24.28 14.95
CA ALA A 836 18.87 -25.05 13.74
C ALA A 836 18.12 -24.39 12.58
N LYS A 837 18.70 -24.46 11.38
CA LYS A 837 17.97 -24.16 10.16
C LYS A 837 17.17 -25.39 9.75
N LEU A 838 15.90 -25.19 9.41
CA LEU A 838 15.08 -26.25 8.85
C LEU A 838 15.40 -26.33 7.36
N GLU A 839 16.18 -27.33 6.96
CA GLU A 839 16.50 -27.60 5.55
C GLU A 839 16.03 -29.00 5.18
N HIS A 840 15.17 -29.09 4.17
CA HIS A 840 14.71 -30.37 3.61
C HIS A 840 15.75 -30.91 2.64
N VAL A 841 16.78 -31.58 3.16
CA VAL A 841 17.90 -32.12 2.35
C VAL A 841 17.47 -33.30 1.47
N GLN A 842 16.35 -33.96 1.79
CA GLN A 842 15.86 -35.15 1.10
C GLN A 842 14.59 -34.83 0.29
N GLU A 843 14.43 -35.45 -0.86
CA GLU A 843 13.17 -35.42 -1.61
C GLU A 843 12.03 -36.10 -0.83
N LYS A 844 10.82 -35.52 -0.93
CA LYS A 844 9.62 -35.96 -0.20
C LYS A 844 9.34 -37.46 -0.32
N GLU A 845 9.56 -38.02 -1.51
CA GLU A 845 9.31 -39.44 -1.84
C GLU A 845 10.27 -40.40 -1.12
N ASN A 846 11.47 -39.93 -0.78
CA ASN A 846 12.53 -40.72 -0.17
C ASN A 846 12.60 -40.57 1.35
N PHE A 847 11.79 -39.68 1.93
CA PHE A 847 11.80 -39.39 3.37
C PHE A 847 11.60 -40.64 4.24
N ALA A 848 10.61 -41.47 3.92
CA ALA A 848 10.31 -42.68 4.71
C ALA A 848 11.44 -43.71 4.70
N LYS A 849 12.15 -43.81 3.56
CA LYS A 849 13.22 -44.79 3.33
C LYS A 849 14.51 -44.39 4.03
N ASN A 850 14.78 -43.09 4.08
CA ASN A 850 16.05 -42.54 4.55
C ASN A 850 15.97 -41.93 5.96
N THR A 851 14.79 -41.84 6.55
CA THR A 851 14.59 -41.30 7.90
C THR A 851 14.32 -42.41 8.90
N MET A 852 15.13 -42.45 9.95
CA MET A 852 14.95 -43.38 11.07
C MET A 852 13.75 -42.98 11.92
N ILE A 853 13.01 -43.96 12.44
CA ILE A 853 11.84 -43.70 13.29
C ILE A 853 12.21 -42.91 14.56
N ALA A 854 13.45 -43.01 15.03
CA ALA A 854 13.98 -42.21 16.14
C ALA A 854 13.88 -40.68 15.94
N VAL A 855 13.92 -40.20 14.69
CA VAL A 855 13.83 -38.76 14.37
C VAL A 855 12.44 -38.21 14.68
N VAL A 856 11.40 -39.02 14.45
CA VAL A 856 9.99 -38.64 14.63
C VAL A 856 9.41 -39.09 15.97
N LEU A 857 10.08 -39.99 16.68
CA LEU A 857 9.72 -40.43 18.03
C LEU A 857 10.42 -39.55 19.08
N LEU A 858 9.68 -38.58 19.65
CA LEU A 858 10.20 -37.64 20.64
C LEU A 858 10.72 -38.37 21.90
N ASN A 859 11.95 -38.07 22.30
CA ASN A 859 12.60 -38.65 23.48
C ASN A 859 12.68 -37.61 24.63
N ALA A 860 12.41 -38.03 25.86
CA ALA A 860 12.63 -37.23 27.06
C ALA A 860 14.13 -37.07 27.42
N SER A 861 15.00 -37.96 26.94
CA SER A 861 16.43 -37.98 27.28
C SER A 861 17.33 -37.32 26.22
N LYS A 862 17.12 -36.03 25.91
CA LYS A 862 18.05 -35.10 25.18
C LYS A 862 19.04 -35.73 24.15
N ASP A 863 18.61 -36.65 23.29
CA ASP A 863 19.46 -37.16 22.21
C ASP A 863 19.37 -36.24 21.00
N ALA A 864 20.43 -36.17 20.19
CA ALA A 864 20.50 -35.26 19.04
C ALA A 864 19.53 -35.61 17.89
N THR A 865 18.94 -36.81 17.89
CA THR A 865 18.25 -37.36 16.71
C THR A 865 16.83 -36.82 16.53
N SER A 866 16.13 -36.45 17.62
CA SER A 866 14.79 -35.86 17.55
C SER A 866 14.75 -34.35 17.85
N ILE A 867 15.91 -33.70 18.02
CA ILE A 867 15.98 -32.27 18.42
C ILE A 867 15.31 -31.38 17.39
N LEU A 868 15.52 -31.62 16.09
CA LEU A 868 14.96 -30.78 15.04
C LEU A 868 13.43 -30.77 15.09
N LEU A 869 12.80 -31.94 15.19
CA LEU A 869 11.35 -32.05 15.31
C LEU A 869 10.84 -31.39 16.60
N ALA A 870 11.52 -31.60 17.73
CA ALA A 870 11.16 -30.97 18.98
C ALA A 870 11.30 -29.43 18.91
N ALA A 871 12.35 -28.93 18.25
CA ALA A 871 12.58 -27.51 18.00
C ALA A 871 11.45 -26.91 17.16
N CYS A 872 11.03 -27.59 16.09
CA CYS A 872 9.89 -27.18 15.26
C CYS A 872 8.61 -27.10 16.11
N LEU A 873 8.28 -28.15 16.86
CA LEU A 873 7.08 -28.18 17.71
C LEU A 873 7.06 -27.07 18.77
N ILE A 874 8.19 -26.84 19.46
CA ILE A 874 8.30 -25.75 20.44
C ILE A 874 8.18 -24.39 19.76
N THR A 875 8.81 -24.21 18.60
CA THR A 875 8.77 -22.94 17.86
C THR A 875 7.34 -22.63 17.42
N ILE A 876 6.63 -23.59 16.81
CA ILE A 876 5.26 -23.41 16.37
C ILE A 876 4.31 -23.20 17.57
N GLY A 877 4.49 -23.97 18.66
CA GLY A 877 3.74 -23.77 19.89
C GLY A 877 3.96 -22.39 20.53
N LYS A 878 5.19 -21.85 20.46
CA LYS A 878 5.48 -20.47 20.87
C LYS A 878 4.76 -19.46 20.00
N LEU A 879 4.74 -19.63 18.67
CA LEU A 879 3.99 -18.75 17.77
C LEU A 879 2.49 -18.73 18.11
N GLN A 880 1.90 -19.89 18.39
CA GLN A 880 0.51 -19.97 18.84
C GLN A 880 0.30 -19.23 20.17
N ASN A 881 1.16 -19.47 21.16
CA ASN A 881 1.07 -18.80 22.46
C ASN A 881 1.30 -17.30 22.36
N GLU A 882 2.14 -16.84 21.44
CA GLU A 882 2.38 -15.43 21.17
C GLU A 882 1.09 -14.73 20.74
N VAL A 883 0.36 -15.32 19.79
CA VAL A 883 -0.95 -14.83 19.35
C VAL A 883 -1.92 -14.76 20.54
N VAL A 884 -2.04 -15.83 21.31
CA VAL A 884 -2.95 -15.87 22.47
C VAL A 884 -2.57 -14.83 23.53
N ASN A 885 -1.29 -14.71 23.85
CA ASN A 885 -0.78 -13.75 24.83
C ASN A 885 -1.00 -12.30 24.37
N TYR A 886 -0.75 -11.99 23.09
CA TYR A 886 -0.98 -10.65 22.56
C TYR A 886 -2.45 -10.27 22.63
N PHE A 887 -3.36 -11.18 22.26
CA PHE A 887 -4.80 -10.96 22.41
C PHE A 887 -5.19 -10.75 23.87
N HIS A 888 -4.71 -11.61 24.77
CA HIS A 888 -5.03 -11.50 26.20
C HIS A 888 -4.52 -10.17 26.77
N ASN A 889 -3.27 -9.81 26.52
CA ASN A 889 -2.68 -8.57 27.01
C ASN A 889 -3.38 -7.35 26.42
N THR A 890 -3.60 -7.30 25.11
CA THR A 890 -4.26 -6.16 24.45
C THR A 890 -5.69 -5.93 24.98
N LEU A 891 -6.42 -7.00 25.31
CA LEU A 891 -7.74 -6.91 25.94
C LEU A 891 -7.69 -6.62 27.44
N SER A 892 -6.58 -6.94 28.12
CA SER A 892 -6.41 -6.81 29.58
C SER A 892 -5.75 -5.51 30.02
N THR A 893 -4.86 -4.94 29.19
CA THR A 893 -4.16 -3.67 29.44
C THR A 893 -4.99 -2.51 28.92
N ASP A 894 -6.13 -2.29 29.55
CA ASP A 894 -6.73 -0.96 29.59
C ASP A 894 -5.80 -0.07 30.42
N LEU A 895 -5.24 0.97 29.81
CA LEU A 895 -4.23 1.88 30.39
C LEU A 895 -4.81 2.87 31.41
N SER A 896 -6.10 2.75 31.73
CA SER A 896 -6.65 3.42 32.90
C SER A 896 -6.53 2.51 34.12
N GLY A 897 -5.67 2.90 35.06
CA GLY A 897 -5.69 2.41 36.45
C GLY A 897 -7.01 2.73 37.20
N ARG A 898 -8.12 2.90 36.49
CA ARG A 898 -9.48 2.90 37.01
C ARG A 898 -10.20 1.72 36.39
N ARG A 899 -10.06 0.58 37.05
CA ARG A 899 -10.90 -0.59 36.83
C ARG A 899 -12.38 -0.21 36.97
N ARG A 900 -13.15 -0.83 36.07
CA ARG A 900 -14.61 -1.06 36.06
C ARG A 900 -15.47 0.06 35.51
#